data_AF-A0A9E8SG80-F1
#
_entry.id   AF-A0A9E8SG80-F1
#
_cell.length_a   1.000
_cell.length_b   1.000
_cell.length_c   1.000
_cell.angle_alpha   90.00
_cell.angle_beta   90.00
_cell.angle_gamma   90.00
#
_symmetry.space_group_name_H-M   'P 1'
#
loop_
_entity.id
_entity.type
_entity.pdbx_description
1 polymer ?
#
loop_
_entity_poly.entity_id
_entity_poly.type
_entity_poly.pdbx_seq_one_letter_code
_entity_poly.pdbx_strand_id
1 'polypeptide(L)'
;MKILDSYRRLTFDTIPIYLQPEKPDWFIPTPKADFILRNLKRGGALPTIAQKFNQKFGCDFFQALLLINNLLSRFDNRRPAKYPGRRYYHQLQNLKECWFHVTDQCTMTCKHCMFSSNRKTQTSLDYGKLMNTIGEAYCLGCKVFFFTGGEPFLYAGLKEACDAILKKGDTRVVILTNGKDVRKFEGWLQKIPADRLHFQISMDGLEKAHDTIRGRGAFQALLISLRFLKKFGFPITLAMTVTRHNFQEMASIVTIAQELEINNIHYLWFFKKGKGEPHFFVPPSIIFSELRKAYEKARHQNIIIDNVESIKSQIFSLPGTKFDLSNAGWESIAVGPDETIYPSPALIGERELAAGTIADGLENVWKKSPVFKKLRTSSLIQDKKEGRNPLKFLTGGGDCDHSYIAGKTFVGADSYGELYNLIALYLLAQAAKGYEQNDKVGLVCRMGERLLVCDEKSAPVAFTHSNCFLSIPKKNLHDGVTAFYTRATESLNTDIVNPVSYPEEEISHIPSEARVCSYGCGSPILDCSLSPGETMVDLGCGIGVECFMGAKKVGSQGLIIGIDMLPVMLNRARNIAEKVATVLGFNNVRFIRGLLEEIPLPPESVDVVISNCVINLSPDKRQTFREVKRILKPGGRLCICDIVSEGNVPLEIQYNEKLRGECLGGAMKESELFALLEDLSFEKIFVQKRFLYRQIEDHKFYSLTYTACKPEPTCSQQILYRGPFNAVISDDGKIIRRGKPQHLNFPSRVSLNESFFVFDQQGTNTNVEQKATCCCSPSPEVSQARRPETGAHKSATGCVVCGKELQYLSDSHHSECFYCGRLCLSNAICVDGHFICDQCHSRDALEVIQSVCLNAPHRDMIALLQKIRTHPSLNMQGPEHHSLVPAIILSVYKNLGGNSTGQDILTAIEQGKTIVGGACSFLGICGAAMGVGIAFSIILKANPYAGEKRQIVMNITRSVAGRIARYKAARCCQRESWLALKTASQLSLKYLKHFLPAETELRCTQFNLNKECIRTGCPLWDQAGQIRAQE
;
A
#
# COMPACT_ATOMS: atom_id res chain seq x y z
N MET A 1 -23.13 -17.93 -0.78
CA MET A 1 -22.77 -19.18 -0.06
C MET A 1 -22.17 -20.29 -0.92
N LYS A 2 -22.37 -20.37 -2.26
CA LYS A 2 -21.75 -21.40 -3.13
C LYS A 2 -20.25 -21.19 -3.48
N ILE A 3 -19.57 -20.32 -2.73
CA ILE A 3 -18.21 -19.82 -3.02
C ILE A 3 -17.20 -20.96 -2.95
N LEU A 4 -17.29 -21.76 -1.87
CA LEU A 4 -16.34 -22.81 -1.56
C LEU A 4 -16.66 -24.16 -2.21
N ASP A 5 -17.82 -24.30 -2.86
CA ASP A 5 -18.21 -25.55 -3.53
C ASP A 5 -17.22 -25.92 -4.65
N SER A 6 -16.67 -24.88 -5.29
CA SER A 6 -15.69 -25.02 -6.36
C SER A 6 -14.26 -25.27 -5.84
N TYR A 7 -13.95 -24.84 -4.61
CA TYR A 7 -12.64 -25.07 -4.00
C TYR A 7 -12.51 -26.50 -3.47
N ARG A 8 -11.33 -27.11 -3.62
CA ARG A 8 -10.95 -28.40 -3.03
C ARG A 8 -10.00 -28.14 -1.86
N ARG A 9 -10.27 -28.78 -0.71
CA ARG A 9 -9.41 -28.67 0.47
C ARG A 9 -8.56 -29.93 0.55
N LEU A 10 -7.26 -29.76 0.50
CA LEU A 10 -6.26 -30.81 0.74
C LEU A 10 -5.53 -30.51 2.05
N THR A 11 -4.69 -31.44 2.48
CA THR A 11 -3.83 -31.26 3.66
C THR A 11 -2.49 -31.90 3.39
N PHE A 12 -1.41 -31.18 3.71
CA PHE A 12 -0.04 -31.65 3.59
C PHE A 12 0.73 -31.22 4.85
N ASP A 13 1.40 -32.14 5.55
CA ASP A 13 2.05 -31.89 6.85
C ASP A 13 1.15 -31.10 7.83
N THR A 14 -0.13 -31.48 7.95
CA THR A 14 -1.18 -30.79 8.75
C THR A 14 -1.64 -29.41 8.25
N ILE A 15 -0.98 -28.83 7.25
CA ILE A 15 -1.33 -27.51 6.68
C ILE A 15 -2.53 -27.65 5.73
N PRO A 16 -3.63 -26.90 5.94
CA PRO A 16 -4.78 -26.91 5.06
C PRO A 16 -4.52 -26.09 3.80
N ILE A 17 -4.70 -26.69 2.62
CA ILE A 17 -4.50 -26.02 1.33
C ILE A 17 -5.82 -26.02 0.58
N TYR A 18 -6.31 -24.84 0.20
CA TYR A 18 -7.51 -24.69 -0.61
C TYR A 18 -7.11 -24.38 -2.05
N LEU A 19 -7.64 -25.13 -3.01
CA LEU A 19 -7.32 -25.06 -4.43
C LEU A 19 -8.59 -24.81 -5.24
N GLN A 20 -8.54 -23.95 -6.24
CA GLN A 20 -9.58 -23.77 -7.25
C GLN A 20 -9.18 -24.48 -8.55
N PRO A 21 -9.72 -25.67 -8.85
CA PRO A 21 -9.23 -26.50 -9.96
C PRO A 21 -9.51 -25.94 -11.36
N GLU A 22 -10.54 -25.10 -11.52
CA GLU A 22 -10.98 -24.61 -12.85
C GLU A 22 -10.42 -23.23 -13.20
N LYS A 23 -10.12 -22.42 -12.19
CA LYS A 23 -9.38 -21.17 -12.28
C LYS A 23 -8.23 -21.27 -11.28
N PRO A 24 -7.05 -21.78 -11.70
CA PRO A 24 -5.96 -22.12 -10.79
C PRO A 24 -5.67 -20.99 -9.83
N ASP A 25 -6.01 -21.22 -8.58
CA ASP A 25 -5.88 -20.27 -7.49
C ASP A 25 -5.76 -21.12 -6.23
N TRP A 26 -5.01 -20.62 -5.27
CA TRP A 26 -4.84 -21.32 -4.01
C TRP A 26 -4.61 -20.35 -2.87
N PHE A 27 -5.00 -20.78 -1.68
CA PHE A 27 -4.73 -20.06 -0.46
C PHE A 27 -4.57 -21.03 0.72
N ILE A 28 -3.85 -20.55 1.73
CA ILE A 28 -3.66 -21.25 3.00
C ILE A 28 -4.27 -20.37 4.09
N PRO A 29 -5.39 -20.79 4.72
CA PRO A 29 -6.04 -20.02 5.77
C PRO A 29 -5.35 -20.19 7.13
N THR A 30 -5.55 -19.23 8.03
CA THR A 30 -5.21 -19.41 9.45
C THR A 30 -6.08 -20.51 10.08
N PRO A 31 -5.71 -21.09 11.24
CA PRO A 31 -6.51 -22.13 11.90
C PRO A 31 -7.97 -21.73 12.18
N LYS A 32 -8.21 -20.47 12.55
CA LYS A 32 -9.56 -19.91 12.76
C LYS A 32 -10.33 -19.78 11.44
N ALA A 33 -9.67 -19.32 10.38
CA ALA A 33 -10.27 -19.26 9.05
C ALA A 33 -10.58 -20.67 8.50
N ASP A 34 -9.69 -21.66 8.64
CA ASP A 34 -9.97 -23.04 8.23
C ASP A 34 -11.19 -23.63 8.95
N PHE A 35 -11.37 -23.32 10.23
CA PHE A 35 -12.57 -23.74 10.97
C PHE A 35 -13.85 -23.17 10.34
N ILE A 36 -13.87 -21.88 10.00
CA ILE A 36 -15.03 -21.23 9.34
C ILE A 36 -15.30 -21.90 7.99
N LEU A 37 -14.26 -22.01 7.15
CA LEU A 37 -14.35 -22.54 5.78
C LEU A 37 -14.84 -23.99 5.76
N ARG A 38 -14.36 -24.84 6.69
CA ARG A 38 -14.83 -26.23 6.80
C ARG A 38 -16.31 -26.33 7.16
N ASN A 39 -16.79 -25.48 8.07
CA ASN A 39 -18.21 -25.49 8.46
C ASN A 39 -19.11 -24.98 7.33
N LEU A 40 -18.67 -23.97 6.58
CA LEU A 40 -19.37 -23.50 5.38
C LEU A 40 -19.50 -24.58 4.32
N LYS A 41 -18.40 -25.32 4.08
CA LYS A 41 -18.37 -26.40 3.09
C LYS A 41 -19.26 -27.60 3.45
N ARG A 42 -19.62 -27.75 4.73
CA ARG A 42 -20.59 -28.73 5.23
C ARG A 42 -22.05 -28.26 5.10
N GLY A 43 -22.29 -27.09 4.49
CA GLY A 43 -23.63 -26.53 4.33
C GLY A 43 -24.16 -25.81 5.58
N GLY A 44 -23.30 -25.46 6.55
CA GLY A 44 -23.73 -24.73 7.75
C GLY A 44 -24.24 -23.32 7.41
N ALA A 45 -25.38 -22.94 8.00
CA ALA A 45 -25.88 -21.57 7.92
C ALA A 45 -24.98 -20.61 8.72
N LEU A 46 -24.76 -19.39 8.22
CA LEU A 46 -23.88 -18.40 8.85
C LEU A 46 -24.13 -18.18 10.35
N PRO A 47 -25.39 -18.04 10.84
CA PRO A 47 -25.67 -17.91 12.27
C PRO A 47 -25.18 -19.12 13.08
N THR A 48 -25.39 -20.33 12.59
CA THR A 48 -24.95 -21.56 13.26
C THR A 48 -23.42 -21.64 13.32
N ILE A 49 -22.73 -21.20 12.25
CA ILE A 49 -21.27 -21.17 12.21
C ILE A 49 -20.73 -20.14 13.20
N ALA A 50 -21.32 -18.93 13.23
CA ALA A 50 -20.96 -17.89 14.19
C ALA A 50 -21.12 -18.34 15.64
N GLN A 51 -22.22 -19.05 15.96
CA GLN A 51 -22.43 -19.62 17.30
C GLN A 51 -21.36 -20.66 17.66
N LYS A 52 -21.04 -21.58 16.75
CA LYS A 52 -19.96 -22.57 16.95
C LYS A 52 -18.58 -21.93 17.07
N PHE A 53 -18.34 -20.86 16.30
CA PHE A 53 -17.10 -20.09 16.35
C PHE A 53 -16.95 -19.39 17.70
N ASN A 54 -18.00 -18.72 18.17
CA ASN A 54 -18.10 -18.13 19.51
C ASN A 54 -17.79 -19.18 20.59
N GLN A 55 -18.49 -20.32 20.59
CA GLN A 55 -18.28 -21.40 21.57
C GLN A 55 -16.84 -21.92 21.61
N LYS A 56 -16.16 -21.95 20.46
CA LYS A 56 -14.80 -22.49 20.35
C LYS A 56 -13.71 -21.49 20.69
N PHE A 57 -13.88 -20.22 20.31
CA PHE A 57 -12.82 -19.20 20.35
C PHE A 57 -13.12 -18.02 21.27
N GLY A 58 -14.26 -17.99 21.96
CA GLY A 58 -14.58 -17.00 22.99
C GLY A 58 -14.79 -15.58 22.47
N CYS A 59 -15.56 -15.39 21.40
CA CYS A 59 -15.86 -14.08 20.81
C CYS A 59 -17.37 -13.82 20.72
N ASP A 60 -17.81 -12.57 20.69
CA ASP A 60 -19.23 -12.23 20.56
C ASP A 60 -19.87 -12.80 19.26
N PHE A 61 -21.18 -13.06 19.27
CA PHE A 61 -21.87 -13.61 18.10
C PHE A 61 -21.82 -12.69 16.88
N PHE A 62 -22.01 -11.38 17.06
CA PHE A 62 -21.94 -10.43 15.95
C PHE A 62 -20.49 -10.20 15.50
N GLN A 63 -19.55 -10.22 16.44
CA GLN A 63 -18.11 -10.22 16.15
C GLN A 63 -17.74 -11.41 15.27
N ALA A 64 -18.19 -12.62 15.61
CA ALA A 64 -17.98 -13.82 14.80
C ALA A 64 -18.57 -13.67 13.38
N LEU A 65 -19.80 -13.15 13.26
CA LEU A 65 -20.44 -12.90 11.97
C LEU A 65 -19.64 -11.93 11.10
N LEU A 66 -19.13 -10.85 11.69
CA LEU A 66 -18.31 -9.89 10.95
C LEU A 66 -17.01 -10.52 10.45
N LEU A 67 -16.28 -11.23 11.33
CA LEU A 67 -15.04 -11.91 10.95
C LEU A 67 -15.27 -12.93 9.83
N ILE A 68 -16.39 -13.66 9.88
CA ILE A 68 -16.79 -14.59 8.82
C ILE A 68 -17.07 -13.84 7.51
N ASN A 69 -17.83 -12.75 7.55
CA ASN A 69 -18.16 -11.97 6.35
C ASN A 69 -16.92 -11.30 5.74
N ASN A 70 -16.02 -10.76 6.56
CA ASN A 70 -14.74 -10.18 6.11
C ASN A 70 -13.83 -11.24 5.49
N LEU A 71 -13.80 -12.46 6.03
CA LEU A 71 -13.09 -13.56 5.37
C LEU A 71 -13.72 -13.90 4.02
N LEU A 72 -15.06 -13.93 3.93
CA LEU A 72 -15.76 -14.31 2.70
C LEU A 72 -15.69 -13.26 1.60
N SER A 73 -15.55 -11.97 1.94
CA SER A 73 -15.39 -10.90 0.95
C SER A 73 -14.07 -10.97 0.17
N ARG A 74 -13.10 -11.74 0.67
CA ARG A 74 -11.79 -11.96 0.05
C ARG A 74 -11.82 -12.93 -1.14
N PHE A 75 -12.94 -13.64 -1.36
CA PHE A 75 -13.06 -14.63 -2.43
C PHE A 75 -13.98 -14.16 -3.55
N ASP A 76 -13.62 -14.48 -4.79
CA ASP A 76 -14.46 -14.22 -5.96
C ASP A 76 -15.55 -15.31 -6.09
N ASN A 77 -16.80 -14.89 -6.16
CA ASN A 77 -17.96 -15.79 -6.19
C ASN A 77 -18.36 -16.17 -7.62
N ARG A 78 -17.72 -15.59 -8.64
CA ARG A 78 -18.01 -15.86 -10.04
C ARG A 78 -17.55 -17.26 -10.40
N ARG A 79 -18.45 -18.03 -11.03
CA ARG A 79 -18.07 -19.32 -11.60
C ARG A 79 -17.05 -19.09 -12.70
N PRO A 80 -15.91 -19.82 -12.70
CA PRO A 80 -14.97 -19.78 -13.81
C PRO A 80 -15.67 -20.13 -15.11
N ALA A 81 -15.28 -19.44 -16.20
CA ALA A 81 -15.67 -19.85 -17.54
C ALA A 81 -15.16 -21.27 -17.82
N LYS A 82 -15.93 -22.05 -18.58
CA LYS A 82 -15.50 -23.38 -18.99
C LYS A 82 -14.26 -23.27 -19.86
N TYR A 83 -13.20 -23.97 -19.48
CA TYR A 83 -11.97 -23.99 -20.25
C TYR A 83 -12.13 -24.86 -21.51
N PRO A 84 -11.95 -24.32 -22.73
CA PRO A 84 -12.09 -25.06 -23.98
C PRO A 84 -10.88 -25.95 -24.33
N GLY A 85 -9.78 -25.83 -23.58
CA GLY A 85 -8.50 -26.52 -23.86
C GLY A 85 -7.45 -25.58 -24.48
N ARG A 86 -6.17 -25.95 -24.35
CA ARG A 86 -5.03 -25.06 -24.69
C ARG A 86 -5.02 -24.58 -26.14
N ARG A 87 -5.49 -25.40 -27.09
CA ARG A 87 -5.50 -25.08 -28.53
C ARG A 87 -6.23 -23.77 -28.84
N TYR A 88 -7.24 -23.41 -28.04
CA TYR A 88 -8.01 -22.17 -28.21
C TYR A 88 -7.16 -20.92 -27.96
N TYR A 89 -6.21 -20.99 -27.01
CA TYR A 89 -5.42 -19.84 -26.55
C TYR A 89 -4.10 -19.67 -27.30
N HIS A 90 -3.63 -20.73 -27.96
CA HIS A 90 -2.35 -20.70 -28.67
C HIS A 90 -2.53 -20.77 -30.19
N GLN A 91 -1.68 -20.01 -30.88
CA GLN A 91 -1.45 -20.11 -32.31
C GLN A 91 0.04 -20.42 -32.54
N LEU A 92 0.36 -21.15 -33.61
CA LEU A 92 1.77 -21.33 -33.96
C LEU A 92 2.35 -19.98 -34.36
N GLN A 93 3.34 -19.51 -33.61
CA GLN A 93 4.06 -18.26 -33.87
C GLN A 93 5.49 -18.57 -34.32
N ASN A 94 6.35 -18.96 -33.38
CA ASN A 94 7.76 -19.25 -33.61
C ASN A 94 8.12 -20.61 -33.00
N LEU A 95 8.99 -21.35 -33.69
CA LEU A 95 9.70 -22.49 -33.09
C LEU A 95 10.79 -21.90 -32.19
N LYS A 96 10.74 -22.08 -30.87
CA LYS A 96 11.71 -21.46 -29.95
C LYS A 96 12.95 -22.30 -29.76
N GLU A 97 12.77 -23.63 -29.74
CA GLU A 97 13.84 -24.59 -29.51
C GLU A 97 13.76 -25.78 -30.45
N CYS A 98 14.94 -26.33 -30.78
CA CYS A 98 15.07 -27.49 -31.64
C CYS A 98 16.13 -28.44 -31.09
N TRP A 99 15.77 -29.71 -30.98
CA TRP A 99 16.60 -30.77 -30.45
C TRP A 99 17.17 -31.64 -31.56
N PHE A 100 18.45 -31.97 -31.49
CA PHE A 100 19.14 -32.83 -32.45
C PHE A 100 19.78 -34.00 -31.72
N HIS A 101 19.24 -35.20 -31.91
CA HIS A 101 19.90 -36.45 -31.57
C HIS A 101 20.83 -36.81 -32.73
N VAL A 102 22.08 -36.38 -32.66
CA VAL A 102 22.97 -36.38 -33.84
C VAL A 102 23.55 -37.74 -34.20
N THR A 103 23.63 -38.67 -33.24
CA THR A 103 24.16 -40.02 -33.45
C THR A 103 23.70 -40.97 -32.36
N ASP A 104 23.46 -42.24 -32.70
CA ASP A 104 23.26 -43.32 -31.73
C ASP A 104 24.58 -43.89 -31.19
N GLN A 105 25.74 -43.41 -31.68
CA GLN A 105 27.03 -43.87 -31.19
C GLN A 105 27.32 -43.34 -29.79
N CYS A 106 27.81 -44.21 -28.90
CA CYS A 106 28.22 -43.81 -27.56
C CYS A 106 29.48 -44.56 -27.11
N THR A 107 30.35 -43.86 -26.37
CA THR A 107 31.54 -44.48 -25.75
C THR A 107 31.23 -45.30 -24.51
N MET A 108 29.97 -45.26 -24.03
CA MET A 108 29.45 -46.00 -22.88
C MET A 108 28.29 -46.92 -23.30
N THR A 109 27.91 -47.84 -22.42
CA THR A 109 26.75 -48.73 -22.59
C THR A 109 25.89 -48.72 -21.33
N CYS A 110 25.37 -47.55 -20.98
CA CYS A 110 24.64 -47.34 -19.72
C CYS A 110 23.48 -48.32 -19.57
N LYS A 111 23.29 -48.85 -18.35
CA LYS A 111 22.25 -49.85 -18.06
C LYS A 111 20.82 -49.34 -18.23
N HIS A 112 20.59 -48.04 -18.08
CA HIS A 112 19.26 -47.42 -18.21
C HIS A 112 19.02 -46.73 -19.56
N CYS A 113 19.96 -46.81 -20.50
CA CYS A 113 19.93 -46.02 -21.74
C CYS A 113 18.65 -46.27 -22.55
N MET A 114 17.85 -45.22 -22.73
CA MET A 114 16.60 -45.26 -23.49
C MET A 114 16.77 -45.60 -24.98
N PHE A 115 17.91 -45.24 -25.55
CA PHE A 115 18.23 -45.43 -26.98
C PHE A 115 19.08 -46.67 -27.24
N SER A 116 19.50 -47.38 -26.18
CA SER A 116 20.38 -48.55 -26.28
C SER A 116 21.73 -48.29 -26.98
N SER A 117 22.15 -47.02 -27.05
CA SER A 117 23.38 -46.53 -27.69
C SER A 117 24.63 -47.26 -27.22
N ASN A 118 25.59 -47.42 -28.13
CA ASN A 118 26.87 -48.09 -27.91
C ASN A 118 27.85 -47.75 -29.06
N ARG A 119 29.05 -48.33 -29.10
CA ARG A 119 30.02 -48.05 -30.19
C ARG A 119 29.70 -48.71 -31.53
N LYS A 120 28.82 -49.72 -31.55
CA LYS A 120 28.52 -50.53 -32.74
C LYS A 120 27.30 -50.04 -33.52
N THR A 121 26.50 -49.13 -32.95
CA THR A 121 25.38 -48.48 -33.65
C THR A 121 25.91 -47.56 -34.74
N GLN A 122 25.26 -47.50 -35.90
CA GLN A 122 25.77 -46.76 -37.06
C GLN A 122 24.94 -45.55 -37.46
N THR A 123 23.74 -45.38 -36.91
CA THR A 123 22.84 -44.29 -37.30
C THR A 123 23.37 -42.95 -36.79
N SER A 124 23.62 -42.04 -37.73
CA SER A 124 24.04 -40.67 -37.46
C SER A 124 23.37 -39.75 -38.47
N LEU A 125 23.04 -38.54 -38.02
CA LEU A 125 22.40 -37.54 -38.86
C LEU A 125 23.39 -37.05 -39.94
N ASP A 126 22.95 -36.97 -41.18
CA ASP A 126 23.78 -36.39 -42.24
C ASP A 126 24.14 -34.93 -41.93
N TYR A 127 25.42 -34.57 -42.10
CA TYR A 127 25.92 -33.24 -41.77
C TYR A 127 25.30 -32.14 -42.64
N GLY A 128 25.18 -32.38 -43.96
CA GLY A 128 24.59 -31.41 -44.87
C GLY A 128 23.13 -31.14 -44.52
N LYS A 129 22.36 -32.20 -44.25
CA LYS A 129 20.96 -32.08 -43.82
C LYS A 129 20.81 -31.44 -42.44
N LEU A 130 21.70 -31.74 -41.48
CA LEU A 130 21.73 -31.06 -40.18
C LEU A 130 21.90 -29.54 -40.35
N MET A 131 22.88 -29.11 -41.14
CA MET A 131 23.15 -27.69 -41.36
C MET A 131 21.99 -26.97 -42.03
N ASN A 132 21.35 -27.60 -43.01
CA ASN A 132 20.13 -27.08 -43.63
C ASN A 132 19.00 -26.94 -42.60
N THR A 133 18.78 -27.98 -41.78
CA THR A 133 17.72 -28.00 -40.76
C THR A 133 17.95 -26.95 -39.67
N ILE A 134 19.21 -26.70 -39.26
CA ILE A 134 19.55 -25.61 -38.34
C ILE A 134 19.16 -24.25 -38.95
N GLY A 135 19.43 -24.05 -40.24
CA GLY A 135 19.03 -22.86 -40.98
C GLY A 135 17.51 -22.66 -40.98
N GLU A 136 16.76 -23.71 -41.34
CA GLU A 136 15.30 -23.70 -41.34
C GLU A 136 14.73 -23.41 -39.95
N ALA A 137 15.22 -24.09 -38.90
CA ALA A 137 14.80 -23.87 -37.52
C ALA A 137 15.02 -22.42 -37.09
N TYR A 138 16.19 -21.84 -37.40
CA TYR A 138 16.48 -20.43 -37.11
C TYR A 138 15.53 -19.47 -37.83
N CYS A 139 15.22 -19.73 -39.11
CA CYS A 139 14.24 -18.96 -39.88
C CYS A 139 12.82 -19.04 -39.30
N LEU A 140 12.47 -20.16 -38.67
CA LEU A 140 11.21 -20.33 -37.92
C LEU A 140 11.22 -19.70 -36.53
N GLY A 141 12.33 -19.03 -36.15
CA GLY A 141 12.48 -18.29 -34.91
C GLY A 141 13.28 -19.00 -33.81
N CYS A 142 13.90 -20.16 -34.10
CA CYS A 142 14.59 -20.96 -33.09
C CYS A 142 15.83 -20.24 -32.58
N LYS A 143 15.93 -20.10 -31.25
CA LYS A 143 17.06 -19.44 -30.57
C LYS A 143 17.84 -20.37 -29.65
N VAL A 144 17.28 -21.51 -29.26
CA VAL A 144 17.95 -22.49 -28.40
C VAL A 144 18.06 -23.83 -29.10
N PHE A 145 19.28 -24.29 -29.28
CA PHE A 145 19.58 -25.53 -30.01
C PHE A 145 20.17 -26.55 -29.04
N PHE A 146 19.60 -27.76 -29.02
CA PHE A 146 20.06 -28.83 -28.15
C PHE A 146 20.75 -29.91 -28.97
N PHE A 147 21.96 -30.30 -28.56
CA PHE A 147 22.66 -31.47 -29.11
C PHE A 147 22.66 -32.59 -28.08
N THR A 148 22.08 -33.72 -28.46
CA THR A 148 22.05 -34.97 -27.70
C THR A 148 22.41 -36.14 -28.60
N GLY A 149 22.30 -37.37 -28.12
CA GLY A 149 22.63 -38.57 -28.88
C GLY A 149 22.70 -39.82 -28.03
N GLY A 150 23.50 -40.77 -28.50
CA GLY A 150 24.35 -41.58 -27.63
C GLY A 150 25.40 -40.70 -26.95
N GLU A 151 26.38 -40.19 -27.70
CA GLU A 151 27.34 -39.19 -27.23
C GLU A 151 27.63 -38.17 -28.33
N PRO A 152 27.19 -36.90 -28.21
CA PRO A 152 27.33 -35.90 -29.26
C PRO A 152 28.80 -35.62 -29.62
N PHE A 153 29.74 -35.74 -28.68
CA PHE A 153 31.16 -35.54 -28.97
C PHE A 153 31.79 -36.61 -29.89
N LEU A 154 31.07 -37.68 -30.22
CA LEU A 154 31.46 -38.62 -31.28
C LEU A 154 30.98 -38.21 -32.68
N TYR A 155 30.07 -37.24 -32.76
CA TYR A 155 29.55 -36.76 -34.03
C TYR A 155 30.57 -35.83 -34.71
N ALA A 156 31.00 -36.19 -35.92
CA ALA A 156 32.09 -35.51 -36.61
C ALA A 156 31.82 -34.01 -36.86
N GLY A 157 30.57 -33.63 -37.14
CA GLY A 157 30.17 -32.25 -37.46
C GLY A 157 29.72 -31.39 -36.28
N LEU A 158 29.93 -31.82 -35.03
CA LEU A 158 29.40 -31.13 -33.85
C LEU A 158 29.95 -29.70 -33.71
N LYS A 159 31.26 -29.51 -33.91
CA LYS A 159 31.91 -28.20 -33.72
C LYS A 159 31.40 -27.20 -34.75
N GLU A 160 31.36 -27.62 -36.00
CA GLU A 160 30.95 -26.83 -37.14
C GLU A 160 29.48 -26.41 -37.03
N ALA A 161 28.62 -27.32 -36.54
CA ALA A 161 27.21 -27.02 -36.26
C ALA A 161 27.07 -26.00 -35.11
N CYS A 162 27.77 -26.21 -33.99
CA CYS A 162 27.78 -25.27 -32.87
C CYS A 162 28.27 -23.88 -33.29
N ASP A 163 29.38 -23.81 -34.05
CA ASP A 163 29.96 -22.57 -34.55
C ASP A 163 28.97 -21.83 -35.46
N ALA A 164 28.28 -22.54 -36.35
CA ALA A 164 27.29 -21.96 -37.25
C ALA A 164 26.06 -21.39 -36.50
N ILE A 165 25.63 -22.04 -35.42
CA ILE A 165 24.59 -21.53 -34.54
C ILE A 165 25.11 -20.29 -33.82
N LEU A 166 26.21 -20.39 -33.08
CA LEU A 166 26.72 -19.34 -32.21
C LEU A 166 27.23 -18.09 -32.97
N LYS A 167 27.57 -18.21 -34.26
CA LYS A 167 27.77 -17.05 -35.15
C LYS A 167 26.56 -16.12 -35.20
N LYS A 168 25.35 -16.64 -34.95
CA LYS A 168 24.12 -15.86 -34.78
C LYS A 168 24.07 -15.35 -33.34
N GLY A 169 24.27 -14.04 -33.16
CA GLY A 169 24.51 -13.40 -31.86
C GLY A 169 23.39 -13.56 -30.82
N ASP A 170 22.19 -13.98 -31.24
CA ASP A 170 20.99 -14.14 -30.40
C ASP A 170 20.65 -15.60 -30.09
N THR A 171 21.55 -16.55 -30.40
CA THR A 171 21.33 -17.98 -30.19
C THR A 171 22.14 -18.54 -29.02
N ARG A 172 21.67 -19.67 -28.48
CA ARG A 172 22.34 -20.49 -27.47
C ARG A 172 22.37 -21.96 -27.89
N VAL A 173 23.39 -22.66 -27.43
CA VAL A 173 23.56 -24.10 -27.62
C VAL A 173 23.58 -24.80 -26.27
N VAL A 174 22.92 -25.93 -26.17
CA VAL A 174 22.96 -26.83 -25.01
C VAL A 174 23.45 -28.20 -25.45
N ILE A 175 24.52 -28.72 -24.83
CA ILE A 175 25.07 -30.03 -25.13
C ILE A 175 24.78 -30.99 -23.97
N LEU A 176 24.11 -32.11 -24.27
CA LEU A 176 23.84 -33.21 -23.36
C LEU A 176 24.92 -34.29 -23.54
N THR A 177 25.80 -34.46 -22.57
CA THR A 177 26.97 -35.35 -22.69
C THR A 177 27.17 -36.24 -21.46
N ASN A 178 27.81 -37.40 -21.65
CA ASN A 178 28.32 -38.21 -20.55
C ASN A 178 29.62 -37.66 -19.94
N GLY A 179 30.23 -36.65 -20.55
CA GLY A 179 31.39 -35.92 -20.03
C GLY A 179 32.76 -36.56 -20.32
N LYS A 180 32.83 -37.79 -20.84
CA LYS A 180 34.09 -38.54 -20.98
C LYS A 180 35.06 -37.95 -22.00
N ASP A 181 34.54 -37.51 -23.15
CA ASP A 181 35.35 -37.12 -24.30
C ASP A 181 35.52 -35.60 -24.47
N VAL A 182 34.89 -34.80 -23.60
CA VAL A 182 34.86 -33.32 -23.64
C VAL A 182 36.26 -32.71 -23.78
N ARG A 183 37.25 -33.23 -23.04
CA ARG A 183 38.63 -32.68 -23.03
C ARG A 183 39.34 -32.77 -24.36
N LYS A 184 38.94 -33.69 -25.24
CA LYS A 184 39.50 -33.80 -26.60
C LYS A 184 39.20 -32.58 -27.45
N PHE A 185 38.25 -31.75 -27.02
CA PHE A 185 37.77 -30.56 -27.71
C PHE A 185 38.28 -29.27 -27.06
N GLU A 186 39.30 -29.33 -26.20
CA GLU A 186 39.82 -28.16 -25.46
C GLU A 186 40.14 -26.97 -26.36
N GLY A 187 40.88 -27.17 -27.45
CA GLY A 187 41.26 -26.08 -28.36
C GLY A 187 40.08 -25.41 -29.08
N TRP A 188 38.93 -26.10 -29.19
CA TRP A 188 37.68 -25.53 -29.70
C TRP A 188 36.94 -24.79 -28.59
N LEU A 189 36.75 -25.42 -27.44
CA LEU A 189 36.03 -24.84 -26.30
C LEU A 189 36.65 -23.53 -25.80
N GLN A 190 37.97 -23.39 -25.85
CA GLN A 190 38.67 -22.14 -25.51
C GLN A 190 38.26 -20.94 -26.36
N LYS A 191 37.70 -21.16 -27.55
CA LYS A 191 37.32 -20.11 -28.51
C LYS A 191 35.83 -19.77 -28.48
N ILE A 192 35.04 -20.51 -27.71
CA ILE A 192 33.58 -20.42 -27.70
C ILE A 192 33.11 -19.44 -26.62
N PRO A 193 32.07 -18.63 -26.90
CA PRO A 193 31.43 -17.79 -25.88
C PRO A 193 30.82 -18.65 -24.76
N ALA A 194 31.45 -18.64 -23.58
CA ALA A 194 31.07 -19.49 -22.46
C ALA A 194 29.63 -19.27 -21.97
N ASP A 195 29.12 -18.04 -22.07
CA ASP A 195 27.76 -17.66 -21.66
C ASP A 195 26.65 -18.16 -22.59
N ARG A 196 26.99 -18.60 -23.81
CA ARG A 196 26.04 -19.08 -24.82
C ARG A 196 26.12 -20.58 -25.11
N LEU A 197 27.06 -21.30 -24.50
CA LEU A 197 27.17 -22.75 -24.57
C LEU A 197 26.97 -23.38 -23.18
N HIS A 198 25.87 -24.11 -23.00
CA HIS A 198 25.52 -24.77 -21.75
C HIS A 198 25.76 -26.28 -21.83
N PHE A 199 26.24 -26.88 -20.73
CA PHE A 199 26.41 -28.33 -20.64
C PHE A 199 25.43 -28.94 -19.64
N GLN A 200 24.63 -29.90 -20.09
CA GLN A 200 23.94 -30.83 -19.19
C GLN A 200 24.74 -32.13 -19.16
N ILE A 201 25.32 -32.45 -18.01
CA ILE A 201 26.31 -33.52 -17.90
C ILE A 201 25.79 -34.59 -16.95
N SER A 202 25.81 -35.82 -17.43
CA SER A 202 25.25 -36.93 -16.68
C SER A 202 26.12 -37.38 -15.50
N MET A 203 25.54 -37.42 -14.30
CA MET A 203 26.13 -37.97 -13.08
C MET A 203 25.09 -38.81 -12.31
N ASP A 204 25.17 -40.14 -12.41
CA ASP A 204 24.15 -41.05 -11.84
C ASP A 204 24.44 -41.55 -10.42
N GLY A 205 25.09 -40.73 -9.58
CA GLY A 205 25.43 -41.06 -8.21
C GLY A 205 26.90 -40.78 -7.87
N LEU A 206 27.29 -41.22 -6.68
CA LEU A 206 28.67 -41.36 -6.23
C LEU A 206 29.41 -42.41 -7.08
N GLU A 207 30.73 -42.46 -6.96
CA GLU A 207 31.60 -43.29 -7.78
C GLU A 207 31.09 -44.72 -8.00
N LYS A 208 30.75 -45.44 -6.92
CA LYS A 208 30.26 -46.82 -7.00
C LYS A 208 28.97 -46.94 -7.80
N ALA A 209 27.98 -46.10 -7.53
CA ALA A 209 26.68 -46.14 -8.20
C ALA A 209 26.82 -45.71 -9.67
N HIS A 210 27.53 -44.60 -9.91
CA HIS A 210 27.81 -44.08 -11.24
C HIS A 210 28.51 -45.12 -12.12
N ASP A 211 29.59 -45.73 -11.64
CA ASP A 211 30.33 -46.73 -12.40
C ASP A 211 29.54 -48.03 -12.62
N THR A 212 28.70 -48.42 -11.65
CA THR A 212 27.79 -49.57 -11.80
C THR A 212 26.79 -49.37 -12.93
N ILE A 213 26.37 -48.13 -13.16
CA ILE A 213 25.38 -47.76 -14.17
C ILE A 213 26.03 -47.47 -15.52
N ARG A 214 27.14 -46.71 -15.53
CA ARG A 214 27.77 -46.14 -16.73
C ARG A 214 29.06 -46.81 -17.19
N GLY A 215 29.65 -47.66 -16.34
CA GLY A 215 30.89 -48.39 -16.61
C GLY A 215 32.04 -47.96 -15.69
N ARG A 216 32.96 -48.89 -15.44
CA ARG A 216 34.12 -48.68 -14.54
C ARG A 216 34.99 -47.50 -14.98
N GLY A 217 35.36 -46.65 -14.02
CA GLY A 217 36.21 -45.48 -14.22
C GLY A 217 35.51 -44.28 -14.85
N ALA A 218 34.20 -44.34 -15.06
CA ALA A 218 33.44 -43.24 -15.68
C ALA A 218 33.34 -42.03 -14.74
N PHE A 219 33.15 -42.25 -13.43
CA PHE A 219 33.02 -41.17 -12.46
C PHE A 219 34.28 -40.31 -12.35
N GLN A 220 35.46 -40.93 -12.27
CA GLN A 220 36.72 -40.19 -12.20
C GLN A 220 37.00 -39.39 -13.48
N ALA A 221 36.73 -39.99 -14.65
CA ALA A 221 36.84 -39.28 -15.93
C ALA A 221 35.90 -38.06 -15.98
N LEU A 222 34.67 -38.22 -15.49
CA LEU A 222 33.69 -37.15 -15.40
C LEU A 222 34.16 -36.00 -14.48
N LEU A 223 34.67 -36.29 -13.28
CA LEU A 223 35.17 -35.25 -12.36
C LEU A 223 36.27 -34.40 -12.99
N ILE A 224 37.18 -35.02 -13.74
CA ILE A 224 38.23 -34.33 -14.47
C ILE A 224 37.64 -33.38 -15.52
N SER A 225 36.63 -33.84 -16.29
CA SER A 225 35.95 -33.02 -17.29
C SER A 225 35.12 -31.89 -16.68
N LEU A 226 34.47 -32.10 -15.53
CA LEU A 226 33.72 -31.06 -14.83
C LEU A 226 34.62 -29.93 -14.35
N ARG A 227 35.74 -30.26 -13.70
CA ARG A 227 36.75 -29.27 -13.29
C ARG A 227 37.31 -28.50 -14.48
N PHE A 228 37.54 -29.21 -15.59
CA PHE A 228 37.97 -28.60 -16.85
C PHE A 228 36.95 -27.58 -17.39
N LEU A 229 35.68 -27.96 -17.53
CA LEU A 229 34.63 -27.06 -18.04
C LEU A 229 34.39 -25.87 -17.11
N LYS A 230 34.41 -26.10 -15.80
CA LYS A 230 34.27 -25.05 -14.79
C LYS A 230 35.39 -24.01 -14.88
N LYS A 231 36.63 -24.44 -15.13
CA LYS A 231 37.78 -23.54 -15.34
C LYS A 231 37.56 -22.54 -16.48
N PHE A 232 36.82 -22.93 -17.52
CA PHE A 232 36.49 -22.05 -18.65
C PHE A 232 35.19 -21.24 -18.46
N GLY A 233 34.55 -21.36 -17.30
CA GLY A 233 33.36 -20.57 -16.96
C GLY A 233 32.08 -21.02 -17.67
N PHE A 234 32.04 -22.22 -18.25
CA PHE A 234 30.82 -22.73 -18.88
C PHE A 234 29.73 -23.01 -17.82
N PRO A 235 28.46 -22.66 -18.09
CA PRO A 235 27.35 -23.06 -17.25
C PRO A 235 27.11 -24.58 -17.39
N ILE A 236 26.97 -25.24 -16.24
CA ILE A 236 26.84 -26.69 -16.13
C ILE A 236 25.58 -27.04 -15.35
N THR A 237 24.88 -28.08 -15.78
CA THR A 237 23.82 -28.75 -15.02
C THR A 237 24.19 -30.20 -14.84
N LEU A 238 24.28 -30.66 -13.58
CA LEU A 238 24.45 -32.08 -13.29
C LEU A 238 23.11 -32.80 -13.46
N ALA A 239 23.04 -33.77 -14.35
CA ALA A 239 21.83 -34.54 -14.62
C ALA A 239 21.97 -35.97 -14.06
N MET A 240 21.06 -36.37 -13.18
CA MET A 240 21.03 -37.71 -12.59
C MET A 240 19.76 -38.44 -13.02
N THR A 241 19.91 -39.58 -13.71
CA THR A 241 18.78 -40.48 -13.96
C THR A 241 18.47 -41.26 -12.69
N VAL A 242 17.28 -41.02 -12.11
CA VAL A 242 16.90 -41.59 -10.83
C VAL A 242 16.39 -43.02 -11.00
N THR A 243 17.11 -43.97 -10.42
CA THR A 243 16.82 -45.41 -10.48
C THR A 243 16.90 -46.04 -9.09
N ARG A 244 16.44 -47.30 -8.96
CA ARG A 244 16.55 -48.05 -7.69
C ARG A 244 17.98 -48.19 -7.15
N HIS A 245 19.00 -48.04 -7.99
CA HIS A 245 20.39 -48.16 -7.56
C HIS A 245 20.96 -46.90 -6.93
N ASN A 246 20.39 -45.73 -7.20
CA ASN A 246 21.04 -44.46 -6.87
C ASN A 246 20.12 -43.42 -6.20
N PHE A 247 18.80 -43.65 -6.09
CA PHE A 247 17.86 -42.64 -5.57
C PHE A 247 18.22 -42.09 -4.16
N GLN A 248 18.85 -42.91 -3.31
CA GLN A 248 19.29 -42.47 -1.96
C GLN A 248 20.44 -41.46 -2.01
N GLU A 249 21.15 -41.37 -3.14
CA GLU A 249 22.30 -40.48 -3.32
C GLU A 249 21.91 -39.13 -3.93
N MET A 250 20.62 -38.84 -4.14
CA MET A 250 20.16 -37.55 -4.67
C MET A 250 20.74 -36.38 -3.87
N ALA A 251 20.67 -36.41 -2.54
CA ALA A 251 21.23 -35.36 -1.68
C ALA A 251 22.78 -35.33 -1.67
N SER A 252 23.44 -36.42 -2.07
CA SER A 252 24.89 -36.47 -2.21
C SER A 252 25.36 -35.74 -3.48
N ILE A 253 24.56 -35.77 -4.55
CA ILE A 253 24.83 -34.97 -5.76
C ILE A 253 24.87 -33.47 -5.44
N VAL A 254 24.04 -33.01 -4.50
CA VAL A 254 24.07 -31.61 -4.03
C VAL A 254 25.42 -31.25 -3.39
N THR A 255 26.01 -32.16 -2.60
CA THR A 255 27.37 -31.95 -2.06
C THR A 255 28.41 -31.86 -3.16
N ILE A 256 28.38 -32.78 -4.13
CA ILE A 256 29.34 -32.75 -5.25
C ILE A 256 29.19 -31.47 -6.06
N ALA A 257 27.95 -31.05 -6.33
CA ALA A 257 27.67 -29.81 -7.05
C ALA A 257 28.27 -28.61 -6.29
N GLN A 258 28.10 -28.55 -4.96
CA GLN A 258 28.72 -27.53 -4.11
C GLN A 258 30.25 -27.53 -4.21
N GLU A 259 30.89 -28.70 -4.06
CA GLU A 259 32.35 -28.86 -4.11
C GLU A 259 32.95 -28.46 -5.47
N LEU A 260 32.18 -28.63 -6.54
CA LEU A 260 32.56 -28.27 -7.90
C LEU A 260 32.09 -26.87 -8.31
N GLU A 261 31.47 -26.12 -7.39
CA GLU A 261 30.84 -24.82 -7.64
C GLU A 261 29.83 -24.83 -8.80
N ILE A 262 29.10 -25.93 -8.97
CA ILE A 262 28.01 -26.08 -9.93
C ILE A 262 26.70 -25.75 -9.20
N ASN A 263 25.93 -24.83 -9.77
CA ASN A 263 24.73 -24.29 -9.13
C ASN A 263 23.42 -24.88 -9.65
N ASN A 264 23.44 -25.82 -10.59
CA ASN A 264 22.22 -26.41 -11.14
C ASN A 264 22.27 -27.94 -11.20
N ILE A 265 21.20 -28.57 -10.73
CA ILE A 265 20.98 -30.02 -10.73
C ILE A 265 19.65 -30.31 -11.39
N HIS A 266 19.63 -31.36 -12.20
CA HIS A 266 18.45 -31.93 -12.82
C HIS A 266 18.32 -33.42 -12.46
N TYR A 267 17.21 -33.81 -11.86
CA TYR A 267 16.87 -35.23 -11.68
C TYR A 267 15.98 -35.67 -12.83
N LEU A 268 16.53 -36.52 -13.69
CA LEU A 268 15.82 -37.07 -14.83
C LEU A 268 15.00 -38.28 -14.36
N TRP A 269 13.68 -38.19 -14.50
CA TRP A 269 12.80 -39.32 -14.17
C TRP A 269 12.98 -40.47 -15.18
N PHE A 270 12.99 -41.70 -14.67
CA PHE A 270 13.39 -42.88 -15.44
C PHE A 270 12.32 -43.32 -16.46
N PHE A 271 12.74 -43.55 -17.69
CA PHE A 271 11.90 -44.08 -18.76
C PHE A 271 12.03 -45.60 -18.90
N LYS A 272 10.88 -46.28 -18.96
CA LYS A 272 10.79 -47.75 -19.16
C LYS A 272 10.90 -48.10 -20.65
N LYS A 273 12.04 -47.76 -21.27
CA LYS A 273 12.30 -47.92 -22.71
C LYS A 273 13.77 -48.27 -22.96
N GLY A 274 14.06 -48.92 -24.10
CA GLY A 274 15.42 -49.30 -24.48
C GLY A 274 15.99 -50.31 -23.49
N LYS A 275 17.13 -50.00 -22.88
CA LYS A 275 17.72 -50.80 -21.80
C LYS A 275 17.08 -50.55 -20.43
N GLY A 276 16.23 -49.53 -20.31
CA GLY A 276 15.52 -49.18 -19.09
C GLY A 276 14.45 -50.20 -18.69
N GLU A 277 14.87 -51.28 -18.05
CA GLU A 277 13.95 -52.31 -17.54
C GLU A 277 13.08 -51.83 -16.35
N PRO A 278 11.86 -52.38 -16.18
CA PRO A 278 10.94 -51.97 -15.11
C PRO A 278 11.50 -52.06 -13.69
N HIS A 279 12.48 -52.95 -13.43
CA HIS A 279 13.04 -53.14 -12.10
C HIS A 279 13.88 -51.95 -11.61
N PHE A 280 14.33 -51.06 -12.51
CA PHE A 280 15.02 -49.82 -12.15
C PHE A 280 14.07 -48.71 -11.66
N PHE A 281 12.75 -48.85 -11.88
CA PHE A 281 11.76 -47.84 -11.52
C PHE A 281 11.65 -47.63 -10.01
N VAL A 282 11.63 -46.36 -9.60
CA VAL A 282 11.41 -45.91 -8.22
C VAL A 282 10.02 -45.30 -8.09
N PRO A 283 9.19 -45.72 -7.12
CA PRO A 283 7.89 -45.11 -6.85
C PRO A 283 7.98 -43.60 -6.51
N PRO A 284 6.99 -42.79 -6.95
CA PRO A 284 6.93 -41.34 -6.68
C PRO A 284 7.11 -40.94 -5.21
N SER A 285 6.48 -41.65 -4.27
CA SER A 285 6.57 -41.35 -2.84
C SER A 285 7.98 -41.50 -2.26
N ILE A 286 8.74 -42.49 -2.76
CA ILE A 286 10.13 -42.72 -2.37
C ILE A 286 11.03 -41.64 -2.96
N ILE A 287 10.84 -41.30 -4.25
CA ILE A 287 11.58 -40.19 -4.89
C ILE A 287 11.32 -38.89 -4.14
N PHE A 288 10.06 -38.60 -3.81
CA PHE A 288 9.69 -37.39 -3.09
C PHE A 288 10.41 -37.27 -1.73
N SER A 289 10.51 -38.37 -0.98
CA SER A 289 11.26 -38.40 0.29
C SER A 289 12.74 -38.00 0.11
N GLU A 290 13.43 -38.56 -0.88
CA GLU A 290 14.84 -38.25 -1.12
C GLU A 290 15.04 -36.88 -1.79
N LEU A 291 14.13 -36.49 -2.67
CA LEU A 291 14.11 -35.16 -3.29
C LEU A 291 13.95 -34.06 -2.24
N ARG A 292 13.10 -34.27 -1.22
CA ARG A 292 12.95 -33.32 -0.11
C ARG A 292 14.27 -33.10 0.62
N LYS A 293 15.01 -34.18 0.94
CA LYS A 293 16.33 -34.09 1.58
C LYS A 293 17.33 -33.34 0.70
N ALA A 294 17.34 -33.64 -0.59
CA ALA A 294 18.20 -32.96 -1.55
C ALA A 294 17.87 -31.45 -1.64
N TYR A 295 16.59 -31.10 -1.71
CA TYR A 295 16.14 -29.72 -1.81
C TYR A 295 16.43 -28.90 -0.54
N GLU A 296 16.19 -29.45 0.63
CA GLU A 296 16.52 -28.80 1.91
C GLU A 296 18.02 -28.49 1.99
N LYS A 297 18.87 -29.43 1.56
CA LYS A 297 20.31 -29.22 1.48
C LYS A 297 20.70 -28.16 0.44
N ALA A 298 20.12 -28.21 -0.75
CA ALA A 298 20.41 -27.28 -1.85
C ALA A 298 20.07 -25.83 -1.50
N ARG A 299 18.97 -25.61 -0.77
CA ARG A 299 18.53 -24.28 -0.31
C ARG A 299 19.56 -23.55 0.56
N HIS A 300 20.39 -24.26 1.31
CA HIS A 300 21.42 -23.66 2.15
C HIS A 300 22.72 -23.34 1.39
N GLN A 301 22.82 -23.74 0.12
CA GLN A 301 24.08 -23.75 -0.64
C GLN A 301 23.98 -22.99 -1.97
N ASN A 302 22.89 -22.24 -2.19
CA ASN A 302 22.61 -21.52 -3.45
C ASN A 302 22.65 -22.45 -4.70
N ILE A 303 22.21 -23.69 -4.54
CA ILE A 303 22.09 -24.68 -5.61
C ILE A 303 20.62 -24.80 -6.00
N ILE A 304 20.36 -24.79 -7.30
CA ILE A 304 19.04 -24.95 -7.91
C ILE A 304 18.84 -26.42 -8.25
N ILE A 305 17.66 -26.95 -7.88
CA ILE A 305 17.14 -28.21 -8.40
C ILE A 305 16.00 -27.85 -9.35
N ASP A 306 16.22 -27.97 -10.65
CA ASP A 306 15.33 -27.42 -11.67
C ASP A 306 13.94 -28.08 -11.69
N ASN A 307 13.83 -29.36 -11.31
CA ASN A 307 12.54 -30.04 -11.15
C ASN A 307 11.66 -29.32 -10.14
N VAL A 308 12.27 -28.87 -9.03
CA VAL A 308 11.54 -28.19 -7.95
C VAL A 308 11.26 -26.74 -8.34
N GLU A 309 12.24 -26.01 -8.88
CA GLU A 309 12.05 -24.62 -9.31
C GLU A 309 11.05 -24.49 -10.47
N SER A 310 10.96 -25.48 -11.37
CA SER A 310 9.94 -25.54 -12.41
C SER A 310 8.52 -25.56 -11.81
N ILE A 311 8.23 -26.51 -10.90
CA ILE A 311 6.93 -26.55 -10.22
C ILE A 311 6.69 -25.31 -9.37
N LYS A 312 7.72 -24.80 -8.71
CA LYS A 312 7.67 -23.57 -7.90
C LYS A 312 7.24 -22.37 -8.76
N SER A 313 7.79 -22.22 -9.98
CA SER A 313 7.38 -21.15 -10.91
C SER A 313 5.92 -21.26 -11.35
N GLN A 314 5.39 -22.48 -11.43
CA GLN A 314 4.00 -22.73 -11.82
C GLN A 314 3.03 -22.40 -10.69
N ILE A 315 3.30 -22.87 -9.46
CA ILE A 315 2.42 -22.63 -8.31
C ILE A 315 2.47 -21.19 -7.81
N PHE A 316 3.61 -20.50 -7.92
CA PHE A 316 3.76 -19.08 -7.57
C PHE A 316 3.61 -18.18 -8.81
N SER A 317 2.76 -18.57 -9.75
CA SER A 317 2.34 -17.73 -10.87
C SER A 317 1.12 -16.88 -10.50
N LEU A 318 0.58 -16.13 -11.46
CA LEU A 318 -0.60 -15.31 -11.23
C LEU A 318 -1.89 -16.14 -11.12
N PRO A 319 -2.83 -15.77 -10.23
CA PRO A 319 -4.10 -16.47 -10.11
C PRO A 319 -4.87 -16.53 -11.44
N GLY A 320 -5.20 -17.75 -11.86
CA GLY A 320 -5.93 -18.05 -13.08
C GLY A 320 -5.07 -18.64 -14.20
N THR A 321 -3.73 -18.51 -14.11
CA THR A 321 -2.79 -19.07 -15.10
C THR A 321 -2.90 -20.58 -15.13
N LYS A 322 -3.08 -21.13 -16.33
CA LYS A 322 -3.18 -22.58 -16.55
C LYS A 322 -1.93 -23.11 -17.23
N PHE A 323 -1.22 -24.00 -16.57
CA PHE A 323 -0.22 -24.85 -17.23
C PHE A 323 -0.94 -26.06 -17.82
N ASP A 324 -0.84 -26.26 -19.13
CA ASP A 324 -1.55 -27.34 -19.83
C ASP A 324 -0.61 -28.04 -20.83
N LEU A 325 0.02 -29.11 -20.35
CA LEU A 325 1.02 -29.93 -21.05
C LEU A 325 2.24 -29.13 -21.52
N SER A 326 3.21 -29.85 -22.09
CA SER A 326 4.47 -29.25 -22.50
C SER A 326 4.38 -28.44 -23.80
N ASN A 327 5.44 -27.68 -24.07
CA ASN A 327 5.63 -26.92 -25.31
C ASN A 327 5.93 -27.80 -26.54
N ALA A 328 6.02 -29.13 -26.37
CA ALA A 328 6.30 -30.09 -27.45
C ALA A 328 5.28 -29.98 -28.59
N GLY A 329 5.79 -29.94 -29.82
CA GLY A 329 5.01 -29.74 -31.05
C GLY A 329 4.40 -28.33 -31.21
N TRP A 330 4.56 -27.44 -30.24
CA TRP A 330 4.21 -26.02 -30.33
C TRP A 330 5.45 -25.17 -30.60
N GLU A 331 6.35 -25.14 -29.62
CA GLU A 331 7.54 -24.29 -29.64
C GLU A 331 8.83 -25.11 -29.63
N SER A 332 8.70 -26.44 -29.52
CA SER A 332 9.79 -27.41 -29.41
C SER A 332 9.54 -28.63 -30.30
N ILE A 333 10.58 -29.10 -30.97
CA ILE A 333 10.59 -30.35 -31.75
C ILE A 333 11.96 -31.04 -31.61
N ALA A 334 12.03 -32.32 -31.96
CA ALA A 334 13.27 -33.08 -31.99
C ALA A 334 13.51 -33.74 -33.34
N VAL A 335 14.77 -33.85 -33.74
CA VAL A 335 15.22 -34.55 -34.94
C VAL A 335 16.06 -35.75 -34.50
N GLY A 336 15.65 -36.94 -34.92
CA GLY A 336 16.35 -38.19 -34.66
C GLY A 336 17.57 -38.40 -35.58
N PRO A 337 18.46 -39.35 -35.25
CA PRO A 337 19.61 -39.67 -36.10
C PRO A 337 19.17 -40.35 -37.41
N ASP A 338 17.93 -40.81 -37.48
CA ASP A 338 17.21 -41.35 -38.63
C ASP A 338 16.56 -40.26 -39.50
N GLU A 339 16.93 -38.99 -39.30
CA GLU A 339 16.41 -37.82 -40.02
C GLU A 339 14.90 -37.58 -39.84
N THR A 340 14.27 -38.31 -38.91
CA THR A 340 12.84 -38.21 -38.61
C THR A 340 12.59 -37.15 -37.53
N ILE A 341 11.51 -36.40 -37.68
CA ILE A 341 11.09 -35.36 -36.73
C ILE A 341 10.09 -35.97 -35.73
N TYR A 342 10.31 -35.69 -34.44
CA TYR A 342 9.53 -36.19 -33.31
C TYR A 342 9.10 -35.03 -32.38
N PRO A 343 8.09 -35.24 -31.51
CA PRO A 343 7.65 -34.22 -30.56
C PRO A 343 8.68 -33.79 -29.52
N SER A 344 9.51 -34.72 -29.06
CA SER A 344 10.51 -34.47 -28.02
C SER A 344 11.68 -35.45 -28.18
N PRO A 345 12.85 -35.16 -27.59
CA PRO A 345 14.01 -36.06 -27.64
C PRO A 345 13.74 -37.44 -27.01
N ALA A 346 12.92 -37.53 -25.95
CA ALA A 346 12.61 -38.80 -25.29
C ALA A 346 11.77 -39.76 -26.17
N LEU A 347 11.03 -39.20 -27.13
CA LEU A 347 10.11 -39.94 -28.00
C LEU A 347 10.75 -40.38 -29.33
N ILE A 348 12.03 -40.07 -29.56
CA ILE A 348 12.78 -40.54 -30.73
C ILE A 348 12.74 -42.07 -30.81
N GLY A 349 12.48 -42.59 -32.01
CA GLY A 349 12.32 -44.02 -32.30
C GLY A 349 10.91 -44.59 -32.01
N GLU A 350 9.99 -43.82 -31.43
CA GLU A 350 8.57 -44.21 -31.38
C GLU A 350 7.92 -44.02 -32.74
N ARG A 351 7.80 -45.11 -33.51
CA ARG A 351 7.31 -45.08 -34.91
C ARG A 351 5.96 -44.38 -35.09
N GLU A 352 5.05 -44.53 -34.13
CA GLU A 352 3.72 -43.89 -34.14
C GLU A 352 3.77 -42.36 -34.02
N LEU A 353 4.90 -41.83 -33.57
CA LEU A 353 5.14 -40.41 -33.35
C LEU A 353 6.10 -39.79 -34.37
N ALA A 354 6.49 -40.54 -35.40
CA ALA A 354 7.22 -40.00 -36.55
C ALA A 354 6.33 -38.95 -37.25
N ALA A 355 6.68 -37.67 -37.09
CA ALA A 355 5.86 -36.56 -37.57
C ALA A 355 6.07 -36.27 -39.07
N GLY A 356 7.18 -36.74 -39.63
CA GLY A 356 7.70 -36.48 -40.97
C GLY A 356 9.23 -36.57 -40.94
N THR A 357 9.89 -36.32 -42.06
CA THR A 357 11.36 -36.28 -42.15
C THR A 357 11.84 -34.86 -42.42
N ILE A 358 13.12 -34.58 -42.17
CA ILE A 358 13.71 -33.28 -42.54
C ILE A 358 13.70 -33.04 -44.06
N ALA A 359 13.62 -34.10 -44.88
CA ALA A 359 13.48 -33.97 -46.33
C ALA A 359 12.11 -33.40 -46.76
N ASP A 360 11.09 -33.52 -45.91
CA ASP A 360 9.75 -32.95 -46.15
C ASP A 360 9.68 -31.44 -45.84
N GLY A 361 10.79 -30.85 -45.37
CA GLY A 361 10.92 -29.47 -44.90
C GLY A 361 10.42 -29.28 -43.47
N LEU A 362 11.24 -28.70 -42.60
CA LEU A 362 10.95 -28.55 -41.17
C LEU A 362 9.67 -27.77 -40.90
N GLU A 363 9.47 -26.66 -41.63
CA GLU A 363 8.27 -25.82 -41.51
C GLU A 363 7.00 -26.60 -41.86
N ASN A 364 7.05 -27.35 -42.96
CA ASN A 364 5.92 -28.11 -43.46
C ASN A 364 5.52 -29.21 -42.46
N VAL A 365 6.50 -29.95 -41.94
CA VAL A 365 6.26 -30.98 -40.91
C VAL A 365 5.72 -30.33 -39.63
N TRP A 366 6.38 -29.30 -39.10
CA TRP A 366 5.96 -28.61 -37.88
C TRP A 366 4.52 -28.07 -37.97
N LYS A 367 4.16 -27.43 -39.08
CA LYS A 367 2.83 -26.83 -39.26
C LYS A 367 1.74 -27.86 -39.55
N LYS A 368 2.01 -28.87 -40.39
CA LYS A 368 0.96 -29.72 -40.99
C LYS A 368 0.92 -31.16 -40.49
N SER A 369 1.94 -31.65 -39.79
CA SER A 369 1.97 -33.04 -39.34
C SER A 369 0.72 -33.44 -38.52
N PRO A 370 0.07 -34.57 -38.83
CA PRO A 370 -1.04 -35.10 -38.02
C PRO A 370 -0.64 -35.39 -36.57
N VAL A 371 0.61 -35.81 -36.34
CA VAL A 371 1.15 -36.08 -35.00
C VAL A 371 1.16 -34.80 -34.17
N PHE A 372 1.74 -33.72 -34.71
CA PHE A 372 1.75 -32.42 -34.04
C PHE A 372 0.36 -31.82 -33.92
N LYS A 373 -0.53 -32.02 -34.90
CA LYS A 373 -1.93 -31.59 -34.78
C LYS A 373 -2.59 -32.27 -33.58
N LYS A 374 -2.45 -33.59 -33.44
CA LYS A 374 -2.99 -34.37 -32.30
C LYS A 374 -2.43 -33.87 -30.96
N LEU A 375 -1.12 -33.67 -30.85
CA LEU A 375 -0.48 -33.16 -29.62
C LEU A 375 -0.92 -31.72 -29.28
N ARG A 376 -1.03 -30.84 -30.28
CA ARG A 376 -1.49 -29.46 -30.10
C ARG A 376 -2.96 -29.36 -29.70
N THR A 377 -3.79 -30.32 -30.13
CA THR A 377 -5.20 -30.41 -29.72
C THR A 377 -5.41 -31.17 -28.40
N SER A 378 -4.37 -31.81 -27.87
CA SER A 378 -4.44 -32.50 -26.58
C SER A 378 -4.47 -31.50 -25.43
N SER A 379 -5.24 -31.80 -24.38
CA SER A 379 -5.38 -30.95 -23.19
C SER A 379 -5.78 -31.77 -21.97
N LEU A 380 -5.38 -31.33 -20.77
CA LEU A 380 -5.67 -32.02 -19.50
C LEU A 380 -7.15 -32.34 -19.26
N ILE A 381 -8.05 -31.50 -19.79
CA ILE A 381 -9.51 -31.67 -19.60
C ILE A 381 -10.10 -32.87 -20.36
N GLN A 382 -9.36 -33.43 -21.31
CA GLN A 382 -9.82 -34.57 -22.11
C GLN A 382 -9.68 -35.89 -21.36
N ASP A 383 -8.77 -35.98 -20.38
CA ASP A 383 -8.61 -37.16 -19.55
C ASP A 383 -9.50 -37.09 -18.30
N LYS A 384 -10.14 -38.21 -17.95
CA LYS A 384 -11.08 -38.27 -16.81
C LYS A 384 -10.39 -38.22 -15.45
N LYS A 385 -9.20 -38.82 -15.34
CA LYS A 385 -8.44 -38.87 -14.08
C LYS A 385 -7.81 -37.51 -13.83
N GLU A 386 -7.12 -36.97 -14.82
CA GLU A 386 -6.46 -35.67 -14.75
C GLU A 386 -7.46 -34.52 -14.68
N GLY A 387 -8.58 -34.60 -15.40
CA GLY A 387 -9.66 -33.62 -15.29
C GLY A 387 -10.21 -33.44 -13.87
N ARG A 388 -10.13 -34.48 -13.03
CA ARG A 388 -10.52 -34.46 -11.60
C ARG A 388 -9.39 -34.05 -10.65
N ASN A 389 -8.14 -34.03 -11.12
CA ASN A 389 -7.00 -33.61 -10.29
C ASN A 389 -7.12 -32.12 -9.96
N PRO A 390 -7.17 -31.73 -8.67
CA PRO A 390 -7.27 -30.33 -8.28
C PRO A 390 -6.01 -29.50 -8.61
N LEU A 391 -4.88 -30.15 -8.85
CA LEU A 391 -3.59 -29.53 -9.15
C LEU A 391 -3.26 -29.51 -10.65
N LYS A 392 -4.11 -30.08 -11.52
CA LYS A 392 -3.83 -30.32 -12.95
C LYS A 392 -3.18 -29.13 -13.67
N PHE A 393 -3.75 -27.94 -13.49
CA PHE A 393 -3.28 -26.73 -14.15
C PHE A 393 -2.17 -26.00 -13.39
N LEU A 394 -1.86 -26.40 -12.16
CA LEU A 394 -0.71 -25.91 -11.39
C LEU A 394 0.54 -26.76 -11.64
N THR A 395 0.38 -28.01 -12.06
CA THR A 395 1.49 -28.94 -12.36
C THR A 395 1.63 -29.26 -13.85
N GLY A 396 0.71 -28.77 -14.70
CA GLY A 396 0.69 -29.08 -16.13
C GLY A 396 0.23 -30.50 -16.49
N GLY A 397 -0.22 -31.29 -15.50
CA GLY A 397 -0.68 -32.67 -15.69
C GLY A 397 0.43 -33.71 -15.89
N GLY A 398 1.67 -33.36 -15.52
CA GLY A 398 2.85 -34.20 -15.66
C GLY A 398 3.57 -34.04 -17.00
N ASP A 399 4.39 -35.02 -17.34
CA ASP A 399 5.19 -35.06 -18.55
C ASP A 399 4.49 -35.88 -19.65
N CYS A 400 4.38 -35.29 -20.84
CA CYS A 400 3.70 -35.91 -21.98
C CYS A 400 4.45 -37.12 -22.52
N ASP A 401 5.78 -37.14 -22.38
CA ASP A 401 6.62 -38.20 -22.92
C ASP A 401 6.45 -39.46 -22.07
N HIS A 402 6.50 -39.31 -20.73
CA HIS A 402 6.18 -40.39 -19.80
C HIS A 402 4.75 -40.89 -19.96
N SER A 403 3.77 -39.98 -20.16
CA SER A 403 2.39 -40.39 -20.46
C SER A 403 2.33 -41.27 -21.71
N TYR A 404 3.02 -40.87 -22.78
CA TYR A 404 2.97 -41.64 -24.03
C TYR A 404 3.66 -42.98 -23.91
N ILE A 405 4.83 -43.04 -23.27
CA ILE A 405 5.56 -44.29 -23.05
C ILE A 405 4.75 -45.26 -22.19
N ALA A 406 4.06 -44.78 -21.15
CA ALA A 406 3.30 -45.63 -20.24
C ALA A 406 1.92 -46.04 -20.77
N GLY A 407 1.22 -45.16 -21.50
CA GLY A 407 -0.19 -45.37 -21.85
C GLY A 407 -0.57 -45.06 -23.30
N LYS A 408 0.38 -44.71 -24.18
CA LYS A 408 0.14 -44.30 -25.58
C LYS A 408 -0.85 -43.14 -25.72
N THR A 409 -0.93 -42.29 -24.69
CA THR A 409 -1.68 -41.04 -24.66
C THR A 409 -0.75 -39.91 -24.20
N PHE A 410 -1.01 -38.68 -24.62
CA PHE A 410 -0.21 -37.52 -24.15
C PHE A 410 -0.62 -36.99 -22.78
N VAL A 411 -1.68 -37.55 -22.18
CA VAL A 411 -2.32 -37.02 -20.95
C VAL A 411 -2.68 -38.17 -20.02
N GLY A 412 -2.42 -37.99 -18.72
CA GLY A 412 -3.00 -38.78 -17.62
C GLY A 412 -2.31 -40.11 -17.29
N ALA A 413 -1.39 -40.56 -18.15
CA ALA A 413 -0.68 -41.83 -18.00
C ALA A 413 0.74 -41.70 -17.39
N ASP A 414 1.20 -40.49 -17.09
CA ASP A 414 2.52 -40.27 -16.51
C ASP A 414 2.69 -41.04 -15.17
N SER A 415 3.70 -41.90 -15.12
CA SER A 415 4.07 -42.68 -13.93
C SER A 415 4.55 -41.80 -12.77
N TYR A 416 4.95 -40.56 -13.04
CA TYR A 416 5.44 -39.59 -12.08
C TYR A 416 4.42 -38.47 -11.77
N GLY A 417 3.19 -38.53 -12.29
CA GLY A 417 2.15 -37.52 -12.05
C GLY A 417 1.94 -37.18 -10.56
N GLU A 418 1.97 -38.20 -9.69
CA GLU A 418 1.87 -38.02 -8.24
C GLU A 418 3.07 -37.27 -7.63
N LEU A 419 4.28 -37.46 -8.17
CA LEU A 419 5.49 -36.78 -7.68
C LEU A 419 5.35 -35.27 -7.82
N TYR A 420 4.88 -34.77 -8.97
CA TYR A 420 4.66 -33.33 -9.18
C TYR A 420 3.60 -32.76 -8.24
N ASN A 421 2.54 -33.53 -7.97
CA ASN A 421 1.51 -33.14 -6.99
C ASN A 421 2.10 -33.04 -5.56
N LEU A 422 2.95 -33.99 -5.17
CA LEU A 422 3.64 -33.96 -3.87
C LEU A 422 4.62 -32.78 -3.76
N ILE A 423 5.39 -32.50 -4.82
CA ILE A 423 6.28 -31.33 -4.88
C ILE A 423 5.47 -30.03 -4.73
N ALA A 424 4.37 -29.89 -5.48
CA ALA A 424 3.51 -28.71 -5.41
C ALA A 424 2.95 -28.50 -4.00
N LEU A 425 2.36 -29.55 -3.39
CA LEU A 425 1.81 -29.47 -2.04
C LEU A 425 2.88 -29.16 -0.98
N TYR A 426 4.07 -29.75 -1.12
CA TYR A 426 5.19 -29.46 -0.24
C TYR A 426 5.62 -28.00 -0.34
N LEU A 427 5.78 -27.46 -1.55
CA LEU A 427 6.21 -26.07 -1.74
C LEU A 427 5.16 -25.07 -1.22
N LEU A 428 3.86 -25.35 -1.40
CA LEU A 428 2.78 -24.56 -0.81
C LEU A 428 2.84 -24.59 0.72
N ALA A 429 3.00 -25.79 1.30
CA ALA A 429 3.15 -25.96 2.74
C ALA A 429 4.40 -25.25 3.30
N GLN A 430 5.52 -25.29 2.57
CA GLN A 430 6.75 -24.60 2.94
C GLN A 430 6.61 -23.07 2.87
N ALA A 431 5.89 -22.55 1.87
CA ALA A 431 5.60 -21.12 1.82
C ALA A 431 4.80 -20.66 3.04
N ALA A 432 3.79 -21.42 3.47
CA ALA A 432 3.05 -21.11 4.70
C ALA A 432 3.91 -21.17 5.97
N LYS A 433 4.85 -22.12 6.08
CA LYS A 433 5.80 -22.20 7.22
C LYS A 433 6.75 -21.01 7.27
N GLY A 434 7.02 -20.36 6.14
CA GLY A 434 7.84 -19.15 6.07
C GLY A 434 7.17 -17.90 6.64
N TYR A 435 5.86 -17.94 6.91
CA TYR A 435 5.12 -16.82 7.48
C TYR A 435 4.65 -17.14 8.90
N GLU A 436 4.70 -16.13 9.78
CA GLU A 436 4.18 -16.26 11.15
C GLU A 436 2.68 -16.59 11.11
N GLN A 437 2.29 -17.62 11.85
CA GLN A 437 0.88 -17.93 12.07
C GLN A 437 0.32 -16.92 13.07
N ASN A 438 -0.51 -15.99 12.60
CA ASN A 438 -1.30 -15.16 13.49
C ASN A 438 -2.55 -15.93 13.99
N ASP A 439 -3.07 -15.54 15.15
CA ASP A 439 -4.30 -16.11 15.71
C ASP A 439 -5.57 -15.34 15.25
N LYS A 440 -5.47 -14.52 14.20
CA LYS A 440 -6.61 -13.79 13.61
C LYS A 440 -7.32 -14.64 12.55
N VAL A 441 -8.54 -14.26 12.20
CA VAL A 441 -9.26 -14.84 11.06
C VAL A 441 -8.70 -14.21 9.78
N GLY A 442 -8.01 -14.99 8.96
CA GLY A 442 -7.35 -14.46 7.77
C GLY A 442 -6.64 -15.52 6.94
N LEU A 443 -5.72 -15.09 6.10
CA LEU A 443 -4.89 -15.95 5.26
C LEU A 443 -3.42 -15.86 5.66
N VAL A 444 -2.75 -17.01 5.65
CA VAL A 444 -1.30 -17.13 5.87
C VAL A 444 -0.56 -16.69 4.61
N CYS A 445 -1.02 -17.19 3.46
CA CYS A 445 -0.55 -16.80 2.14
C CYS A 445 -1.55 -17.24 1.07
N ARG A 446 -1.44 -16.63 -0.11
CA ARG A 446 -2.24 -16.99 -1.29
C ARG A 446 -1.46 -16.82 -2.59
N MET A 447 -1.98 -17.44 -3.65
CA MET A 447 -1.44 -17.31 -5.00
C MET A 447 -1.42 -15.83 -5.43
N GLY A 448 -0.35 -15.43 -6.12
CA GLY A 448 -0.18 -14.05 -6.62
C GLY A 448 0.51 -13.08 -5.65
N GLU A 449 0.53 -13.33 -4.34
CA GLU A 449 1.28 -12.50 -3.38
C GLU A 449 2.80 -12.65 -3.57
N ARG A 450 3.22 -13.88 -3.84
CA ARG A 450 4.57 -14.25 -4.27
C ARG A 450 4.52 -14.68 -5.73
N LEU A 451 5.35 -14.03 -6.54
CA LEU A 451 5.46 -14.21 -7.97
C LEU A 451 6.85 -14.72 -8.32
N LEU A 452 6.86 -15.83 -9.05
CA LEU A 452 8.03 -16.34 -9.73
C LEU A 452 7.66 -16.42 -11.21
N VAL A 453 8.44 -15.76 -12.07
CA VAL A 453 8.14 -15.75 -13.51
C VAL A 453 8.67 -17.01 -14.16
N CYS A 454 7.83 -17.62 -14.99
CA CYS A 454 8.22 -18.60 -15.99
C CYS A 454 8.57 -17.84 -17.28
N ASP A 455 9.64 -18.23 -17.99
CA ASP A 455 10.24 -17.52 -19.15
C ASP A 455 9.30 -17.22 -20.33
N GLU A 456 8.12 -17.82 -20.38
CA GLU A 456 7.18 -17.63 -21.47
C GLU A 456 6.45 -16.30 -21.28
N LYS A 457 6.43 -15.44 -22.32
CA LYS A 457 5.53 -14.28 -22.41
C LYS A 457 4.15 -14.72 -21.96
N SER A 458 3.81 -14.37 -20.73
CA SER A 458 2.92 -15.23 -19.97
C SER A 458 1.49 -14.93 -20.41
N ALA A 459 0.90 -15.89 -21.10
CA ALA A 459 -0.49 -15.88 -21.50
C ALA A 459 -1.35 -16.52 -20.40
N PRO A 460 -2.69 -16.38 -20.44
CA PRO A 460 -3.59 -17.06 -19.50
C PRO A 460 -3.41 -18.59 -19.46
N VAL A 461 -2.84 -19.16 -20.52
CA VAL A 461 -2.44 -20.56 -20.63
C VAL A 461 -0.96 -20.59 -21.01
N ALA A 462 -0.16 -21.37 -20.29
CA ALA A 462 1.27 -21.51 -20.47
C ALA A 462 1.65 -23.00 -20.65
N PHE A 463 2.82 -23.24 -21.23
CA PHE A 463 3.33 -24.60 -21.38
C PHE A 463 4.23 -25.00 -20.21
N THR A 464 4.35 -26.31 -19.99
CA THR A 464 5.47 -26.88 -19.24
C THR A 464 6.64 -27.22 -20.17
N HIS A 465 7.80 -27.57 -19.61
CA HIS A 465 8.95 -28.06 -20.38
C HIS A 465 9.04 -29.59 -20.31
N SER A 466 9.69 -30.20 -21.30
CA SER A 466 9.97 -31.64 -21.30
C SER A 466 10.90 -32.03 -20.15
N ASN A 467 10.68 -33.21 -19.57
CA ASN A 467 11.53 -33.78 -18.53
C ASN A 467 13.02 -33.86 -18.93
N CYS A 468 13.39 -33.94 -20.21
CA CYS A 468 14.80 -34.05 -20.61
C CYS A 468 15.67 -32.84 -20.21
N PHE A 469 15.09 -31.65 -20.14
CA PHE A 469 15.76 -30.44 -19.69
C PHE A 469 14.72 -29.36 -19.39
N LEU A 470 14.72 -28.83 -18.16
CA LEU A 470 13.66 -27.93 -17.72
C LEU A 470 14.01 -26.45 -17.84
N SER A 471 15.28 -26.09 -17.67
CA SER A 471 15.69 -24.68 -17.73
C SER A 471 17.19 -24.48 -17.89
N ILE A 472 17.55 -23.44 -18.64
CA ILE A 472 18.85 -22.76 -18.55
C ILE A 472 18.76 -21.80 -17.34
N PRO A 473 19.83 -21.61 -16.53
CA PRO A 473 19.83 -20.62 -15.45
C PRO A 473 19.30 -19.25 -15.92
N LYS A 474 18.22 -18.77 -15.28
CA LYS A 474 17.39 -17.65 -15.77
C LYS A 474 17.72 -16.32 -15.10
N LYS A 475 17.27 -15.24 -15.75
CA LYS A 475 17.18 -13.89 -15.17
C LYS A 475 16.03 -13.82 -14.15
N ASN A 476 16.25 -13.13 -13.03
CA ASN A 476 15.24 -12.93 -11.99
C ASN A 476 14.25 -11.81 -12.38
N LEU A 477 13.07 -11.74 -11.75
CA LEU A 477 12.10 -10.65 -11.88
C LEU A 477 12.75 -9.26 -11.66
N HIS A 478 13.70 -9.19 -10.73
CA HIS A 478 14.48 -7.99 -10.47
C HIS A 478 15.29 -7.55 -11.70
N ASP A 479 15.72 -8.45 -12.58
CA ASP A 479 16.52 -8.11 -13.76
C ASP A 479 15.66 -7.36 -14.79
N GLY A 480 14.38 -7.73 -14.93
CA GLY A 480 13.44 -7.03 -15.80
C GLY A 480 13.18 -5.60 -15.32
N VAL A 481 12.92 -5.43 -14.02
CA VAL A 481 12.75 -4.10 -13.40
C VAL A 481 14.06 -3.30 -13.49
N THR A 482 15.20 -3.93 -13.24
CA THR A 482 16.53 -3.31 -13.36
C THR A 482 16.77 -2.80 -14.77
N ALA A 483 16.49 -3.61 -15.79
CA ALA A 483 16.65 -3.21 -17.18
C ALA A 483 15.72 -2.05 -17.56
N PHE A 484 14.47 -2.07 -17.08
CA PHE A 484 13.49 -1.01 -17.34
C PHE A 484 13.95 0.33 -16.74
N TYR A 485 14.27 0.36 -15.45
CA TYR A 485 14.62 1.61 -14.76
C TYR A 485 16.05 2.08 -15.09
N THR A 486 16.97 1.19 -15.43
CA THR A 486 18.29 1.59 -15.99
C THR A 486 18.09 2.36 -17.29
N ARG A 487 17.27 1.89 -18.23
CA ARG A 487 16.95 2.63 -19.46
C ARG A 487 16.26 3.96 -19.18
N ALA A 488 15.41 4.02 -18.16
CA ALA A 488 14.74 5.24 -17.74
C ALA A 488 15.71 6.29 -17.13
N THR A 489 16.96 5.92 -16.82
CA THR A 489 18.02 6.88 -16.43
C THR A 489 18.75 7.52 -17.61
N GLU A 490 18.67 6.90 -18.78
CA GLU A 490 19.29 7.36 -20.03
C GLU A 490 18.30 8.20 -20.85
N SER A 491 17.02 7.82 -20.84
CA SER A 491 15.94 8.52 -21.54
C SER A 491 14.72 8.67 -20.61
N LEU A 492 14.14 9.87 -20.56
CA LEU A 492 12.97 10.15 -19.73
C LEU A 492 11.76 9.34 -20.24
N ASN A 493 11.16 8.54 -19.36
CA ASN A 493 9.91 7.86 -19.66
C ASN A 493 8.71 8.73 -19.23
N THR A 494 8.07 9.39 -20.19
CA THR A 494 6.92 10.29 -19.95
C THR A 494 5.69 9.56 -19.41
N ASP A 495 5.58 8.24 -19.62
CA ASP A 495 4.42 7.46 -19.20
C ASP A 495 4.38 7.27 -17.66
N ILE A 496 5.48 7.49 -16.92
CA ILE A 496 5.54 7.20 -15.47
C ILE A 496 6.01 8.39 -14.63
N VAL A 497 6.06 9.58 -15.22
CA VAL A 497 6.41 10.81 -14.50
C VAL A 497 5.42 11.04 -13.36
N ASN A 498 5.94 11.39 -12.19
CA ASN A 498 5.13 11.67 -11.02
C ASN A 498 4.13 12.81 -11.32
N PRO A 499 2.81 12.61 -11.15
CA PRO A 499 1.81 13.63 -11.47
C PRO A 499 1.76 14.78 -10.45
N VAL A 500 2.50 14.69 -9.33
CA VAL A 500 2.48 15.70 -8.27
C VAL A 500 3.38 16.88 -8.61
N SER A 501 2.81 18.08 -8.55
CA SER A 501 3.57 19.33 -8.50
C SER A 501 3.76 19.74 -7.05
N TYR A 502 5.02 19.82 -6.62
CA TYR A 502 5.37 20.21 -5.26
C TYR A 502 5.32 21.73 -5.07
N PRO A 503 4.79 22.25 -3.95
CA PRO A 503 4.96 23.66 -3.59
C PRO A 503 6.45 24.02 -3.54
N GLU A 504 6.84 25.19 -4.08
CA GLU A 504 8.25 25.57 -4.18
C GLU A 504 8.96 25.58 -2.81
N GLU A 505 8.23 25.93 -1.74
CA GLU A 505 8.73 25.91 -0.37
C GLU A 505 9.17 24.52 0.11
N GLU A 506 8.58 23.44 -0.41
CA GLU A 506 8.89 22.06 -0.03
C GLU A 506 10.10 21.48 -0.78
N ILE A 507 10.49 22.09 -1.90
CA ILE A 507 11.53 21.56 -2.80
C ILE A 507 12.65 22.55 -3.11
N SER A 508 12.57 23.80 -2.64
CA SER A 508 13.53 24.87 -2.93
C SER A 508 14.98 24.52 -2.57
N HIS A 509 15.19 23.69 -1.54
CA HIS A 509 16.51 23.20 -1.12
C HIS A 509 17.05 22.05 -1.97
N ILE A 510 16.25 21.50 -2.88
CA ILE A 510 16.61 20.39 -3.77
C ILE A 510 17.06 20.96 -5.13
N PRO A 511 18.23 20.58 -5.66
CA PRO A 511 18.68 20.99 -7.00
C PRO A 511 17.67 20.68 -8.10
N SER A 512 17.49 21.58 -9.08
CA SER A 512 16.51 21.43 -10.17
C SER A 512 16.69 20.16 -10.99
N GLU A 513 17.94 19.75 -11.24
CA GLU A 513 18.30 18.48 -11.89
C GLU A 513 17.72 17.23 -11.20
N ALA A 514 17.51 17.28 -9.88
CA ALA A 514 16.89 16.20 -9.12
C ALA A 514 15.35 16.21 -9.18
N ARG A 515 14.74 17.34 -9.58
CA ARG A 515 13.28 17.51 -9.65
C ARG A 515 12.68 16.97 -10.95
N VAL A 516 13.45 16.96 -12.04
CA VAL A 516 12.98 16.62 -13.41
C VAL A 516 12.79 15.11 -13.65
N CYS A 517 13.45 14.26 -12.85
CA CYS A 517 13.45 12.79 -13.03
C CYS A 517 12.75 12.05 -11.86
N SER A 518 11.60 12.56 -11.40
CA SER A 518 10.79 11.88 -10.37
C SER A 518 9.72 11.00 -11.03
N TYR A 519 9.78 9.69 -10.76
CA TYR A 519 8.76 8.71 -11.16
C TYR A 519 7.89 8.35 -9.97
N GLY A 520 6.57 8.18 -10.18
CA GLY A 520 5.65 7.87 -9.09
C GLY A 520 4.18 8.03 -9.48
N CYS A 521 3.29 7.73 -8.54
CA CYS A 521 1.84 7.88 -8.69
C CYS A 521 1.23 8.92 -7.74
N GLY A 522 2.04 9.49 -6.86
CA GLY A 522 1.63 10.51 -5.90
C GLY A 522 2.83 11.00 -5.10
N SER A 523 2.62 11.40 -3.84
CA SER A 523 3.71 11.75 -2.94
C SER A 523 3.34 11.47 -1.47
N PRO A 524 3.69 10.29 -0.93
CA PRO A 524 3.33 9.92 0.43
C PRO A 524 3.98 10.79 1.51
N ILE A 525 5.13 11.44 1.23
CA ILE A 525 5.79 12.36 2.17
C ILE A 525 4.92 13.57 2.56
N LEU A 526 3.98 13.97 1.68
CA LEU A 526 3.03 15.04 1.97
C LEU A 526 1.91 14.60 2.94
N ASP A 527 1.69 13.29 3.08
CA ASP A 527 0.56 12.70 3.80
C ASP A 527 0.98 11.88 5.03
N CYS A 528 2.28 11.74 5.31
CA CYS A 528 2.78 10.89 6.40
C CYS A 528 2.91 11.60 7.76
N SER A 529 2.55 12.88 7.85
CA SER A 529 2.60 13.71 9.08
C SER A 529 3.93 13.59 9.85
N LEU A 530 5.04 13.78 9.16
CA LEU A 530 6.39 13.61 9.71
C LEU A 530 6.71 14.67 10.79
N SER A 531 7.28 14.25 11.91
CA SER A 531 7.65 15.11 13.04
C SER A 531 9.16 15.32 13.16
N PRO A 532 9.62 16.46 13.73
CA PRO A 532 11.03 16.66 14.04
C PRO A 532 11.63 15.51 14.87
N GLY A 533 12.82 15.04 14.51
CA GLY A 533 13.53 13.96 15.20
C GLY A 533 13.13 12.53 14.80
N GLU A 534 12.12 12.33 13.95
CA GLU A 534 11.74 10.97 13.52
C GLU A 534 12.78 10.33 12.57
N THR A 535 12.87 9.00 12.62
CA THR A 535 13.60 8.20 11.61
C THR A 535 12.63 7.71 10.53
N MET A 536 12.89 8.07 9.27
CA MET A 536 12.08 7.68 8.11
C MET A 536 12.86 6.81 7.13
N VAL A 537 12.20 5.80 6.57
CA VAL A 537 12.71 5.01 5.42
C VAL A 537 11.87 5.28 4.19
N ASP A 538 12.50 5.50 3.05
CA ASP A 538 11.88 5.58 1.72
C ASP A 538 12.28 4.35 0.88
N LEU A 539 11.29 3.52 0.53
CA LEU A 539 11.48 2.30 -0.26
C LEU A 539 11.37 2.60 -1.74
N GLY A 540 12.39 2.21 -2.51
CA GLY A 540 12.49 2.54 -3.94
C GLY A 540 12.77 4.02 -4.15
N CYS A 541 13.66 4.60 -3.35
CA CYS A 541 13.85 6.05 -3.26
C CYS A 541 14.35 6.72 -4.55
N GLY A 542 14.85 5.93 -5.51
CA GLY A 542 15.41 6.44 -6.76
C GLY A 542 16.53 7.45 -6.50
N ILE A 543 16.39 8.65 -7.04
CA ILE A 543 17.34 9.76 -6.83
C ILE A 543 17.13 10.56 -5.54
N GLY A 544 16.15 10.19 -4.71
CA GLY A 544 16.02 10.67 -3.32
C GLY A 544 15.16 11.91 -3.09
N VAL A 545 14.29 12.32 -4.04
CA VAL A 545 13.47 13.55 -3.89
C VAL A 545 12.66 13.55 -2.59
N GLU A 546 11.92 12.48 -2.30
CA GLU A 546 11.12 12.40 -1.06
C GLU A 546 11.99 12.28 0.19
N CYS A 547 13.17 11.65 0.08
CA CYS A 547 14.17 11.65 1.15
C CYS A 547 14.60 13.08 1.52
N PHE A 548 14.86 13.93 0.52
CA PHE A 548 15.29 15.31 0.77
C PHE A 548 14.16 16.19 1.33
N MET A 549 12.92 15.96 0.93
CA MET A 549 11.76 16.61 1.54
C MET A 549 11.63 16.19 3.03
N GLY A 550 11.77 14.89 3.31
CA GLY A 550 11.78 14.37 4.67
C GLY A 550 12.92 14.95 5.53
N ALA A 551 14.11 15.11 4.94
CA ALA A 551 15.30 15.63 5.61
C ALA A 551 15.06 17.02 6.24
N LYS A 552 14.40 17.90 5.49
CA LYS A 552 13.99 19.23 5.96
C LYS A 552 12.95 19.14 7.08
N LYS A 553 11.95 18.26 6.96
CA LYS A 553 10.85 18.11 7.93
C LYS A 553 11.29 17.54 9.28
N VAL A 554 12.19 16.55 9.30
CA VAL A 554 12.68 15.96 10.57
C VAL A 554 13.77 16.79 11.24
N GLY A 555 14.43 17.67 10.51
CA GLY A 555 15.52 18.51 11.02
C GLY A 555 16.78 17.72 11.38
N SER A 556 17.77 18.41 11.96
CA SER A 556 19.11 17.86 12.24
C SER A 556 19.15 16.72 13.26
N GLN A 557 18.08 16.53 14.04
CA GLN A 557 17.96 15.46 15.03
C GLN A 557 17.29 14.19 14.49
N GLY A 558 16.65 14.26 13.31
CA GLY A 558 16.05 13.10 12.67
C GLY A 558 17.00 12.38 11.71
N LEU A 559 16.54 11.28 11.13
CA LEU A 559 17.33 10.48 10.18
C LEU A 559 16.47 10.00 9.02
N ILE A 560 16.93 10.21 7.79
CA ILE A 560 16.29 9.72 6.58
C ILE A 560 17.13 8.64 5.92
N ILE A 561 16.50 7.53 5.54
CA ILE A 561 17.16 6.40 4.91
C ILE A 561 16.45 6.07 3.59
N GLY A 562 17.10 6.32 2.46
CA GLY A 562 16.63 5.87 1.15
C GLY A 562 17.16 4.48 0.82
N ILE A 563 16.29 3.57 0.38
CA ILE A 563 16.64 2.22 -0.06
C ILE A 563 16.28 2.04 -1.52
N ASP A 564 17.25 1.63 -2.33
CA ASP A 564 17.07 1.32 -3.75
C ASP A 564 17.95 0.14 -4.16
N MET A 565 17.52 -0.65 -5.14
CA MET A 565 18.32 -1.78 -5.62
C MET A 565 19.39 -1.37 -6.65
N LEU A 566 19.20 -0.22 -7.33
CA LEU A 566 19.98 0.24 -8.47
C LEU A 566 21.19 1.09 -8.04
N PRO A 567 22.43 0.63 -8.30
CA PRO A 567 23.62 1.42 -7.99
C PRO A 567 23.64 2.79 -8.67
N VAL A 568 23.13 2.88 -9.90
CA VAL A 568 23.08 4.14 -10.67
C VAL A 568 22.19 5.19 -10.01
N MET A 569 21.05 4.80 -9.44
CA MET A 569 20.12 5.70 -8.73
C MET A 569 20.76 6.19 -7.43
N LEU A 570 21.30 5.27 -6.62
CA LEU A 570 21.95 5.59 -5.34
C LEU A 570 23.16 6.52 -5.52
N ASN A 571 23.95 6.34 -6.57
CA ASN A 571 25.09 7.22 -6.84
C ASN A 571 24.63 8.65 -7.16
N ARG A 572 23.57 8.82 -7.97
CA ARG A 572 22.97 10.15 -8.22
C ARG A 572 22.41 10.75 -6.94
N ALA A 573 21.69 9.96 -6.14
CA ALA A 573 21.10 10.41 -4.87
C ALA A 573 22.16 10.91 -3.88
N ARG A 574 23.30 10.20 -3.75
CA ARG A 574 24.41 10.62 -2.89
C ARG A 574 25.04 11.95 -3.33
N ASN A 575 25.23 12.15 -4.63
CA ASN A 575 25.75 13.43 -5.15
C ASN A 575 24.78 14.60 -4.88
N ILE A 576 23.46 14.35 -4.96
CA ILE A 576 22.45 15.36 -4.66
C ILE A 576 22.40 15.64 -3.15
N ALA A 577 22.56 14.62 -2.30
CA ALA A 577 22.57 14.79 -0.85
C ALA A 577 23.64 15.77 -0.37
N GLU A 578 24.84 15.78 -0.96
CA GLU A 578 25.90 16.74 -0.61
C GLU A 578 25.46 18.20 -0.88
N LYS A 579 24.79 18.43 -2.01
CA LYS A 579 24.25 19.75 -2.37
C LYS A 579 23.12 20.16 -1.42
N VAL A 580 22.20 19.23 -1.14
CA VAL A 580 21.08 19.45 -0.22
C VAL A 580 21.58 19.75 1.20
N ALA A 581 22.56 18.99 1.69
CA ALA A 581 23.15 19.20 3.01
C ALA A 581 23.80 20.59 3.14
N THR A 582 24.42 21.08 2.07
CA THR A 582 24.98 22.43 2.03
C THR A 582 23.89 23.50 2.19
N VAL A 583 22.72 23.31 1.54
CA VAL A 583 21.60 24.26 1.63
C VAL A 583 20.88 24.19 2.98
N LEU A 584 20.71 22.99 3.54
CA LEU A 584 20.02 22.79 4.82
C LEU A 584 20.92 23.10 6.04
N GLY A 585 22.25 23.09 5.87
CA GLY A 585 23.21 23.30 6.95
C GLY A 585 23.45 22.08 7.85
N PHE A 586 22.92 20.91 7.48
CA PHE A 586 23.13 19.64 8.18
C PHE A 586 22.97 18.46 7.23
N ASN A 587 23.56 17.31 7.57
CA ASN A 587 23.43 16.07 6.81
C ASN A 587 22.79 14.98 7.68
N ASN A 588 21.58 14.58 7.32
CA ASN A 588 20.80 13.56 8.00
C ASN A 588 20.21 12.51 7.05
N VAL A 589 20.78 12.35 5.84
CA VAL A 589 20.27 11.42 4.82
C VAL A 589 21.30 10.31 4.55
N ARG A 590 20.84 9.06 4.47
CA ARG A 590 21.66 7.89 4.13
C ARG A 590 21.02 7.06 3.02
N PHE A 591 21.82 6.56 2.09
CA PHE A 591 21.35 5.73 0.98
C PHE A 591 21.97 4.34 1.02
N ILE A 592 21.12 3.31 1.12
CA ILE A 592 21.52 1.91 1.28
C ILE A 592 21.03 1.09 0.08
N ARG A 593 21.89 0.23 -0.44
CA ARG A 593 21.48 -0.74 -1.46
C ARG A 593 20.73 -1.89 -0.79
N GLY A 594 19.53 -2.18 -1.24
CA GLY A 594 18.71 -3.25 -0.68
C GLY A 594 17.55 -3.65 -1.57
N LEU A 595 16.95 -4.79 -1.25
CA LEU A 595 15.70 -5.27 -1.84
C LEU A 595 14.55 -5.02 -0.87
N LEU A 596 13.32 -4.91 -1.39
CA LEU A 596 12.14 -4.65 -0.58
C LEU A 596 11.77 -5.88 0.27
N GLU A 597 12.13 -7.07 -0.20
CA GLU A 597 11.88 -8.36 0.43
C GLU A 597 12.92 -8.71 1.50
N GLU A 598 14.03 -7.97 1.56
CA GLU A 598 15.14 -8.15 2.50
C GLU A 598 15.76 -6.79 2.83
N ILE A 599 15.11 -6.05 3.74
CA ILE A 599 15.49 -4.68 4.07
C ILE A 599 16.71 -4.71 4.99
N PRO A 600 17.86 -4.10 4.63
CA PRO A 600 19.12 -4.18 5.39
C PRO A 600 19.13 -3.23 6.61
N LEU A 601 18.09 -3.29 7.44
CA LEU A 601 17.95 -2.52 8.68
C LEU A 601 17.57 -3.43 9.85
N PRO A 602 17.98 -3.10 11.09
CA PRO A 602 17.56 -3.84 12.28
C PRO A 602 16.03 -3.79 12.49
N PRO A 603 15.45 -4.80 13.15
CA PRO A 603 14.05 -4.71 13.57
C PRO A 603 13.82 -3.51 14.49
N GLU A 604 12.61 -2.96 14.47
CA GLU A 604 12.15 -1.89 15.39
C GLU A 604 13.05 -0.65 15.43
N SER A 605 13.62 -0.26 14.29
CA SER A 605 14.57 0.85 14.18
C SER A 605 13.99 2.12 13.57
N VAL A 606 12.78 2.08 13.01
CA VAL A 606 12.21 3.14 12.16
C VAL A 606 10.85 3.60 12.67
N ASP A 607 10.58 4.91 12.63
CA ASP A 607 9.30 5.50 13.04
C ASP A 607 8.30 5.53 11.87
N VAL A 608 8.78 5.85 10.66
CA VAL A 608 7.96 5.99 9.45
C VAL A 608 8.56 5.26 8.25
N VAL A 609 7.75 4.49 7.53
CA VAL A 609 8.13 3.94 6.22
C VAL A 609 7.26 4.56 5.13
N ILE A 610 7.88 5.11 4.11
CA ILE A 610 7.19 5.59 2.91
C ILE A 610 7.57 4.76 1.68
N SER A 611 6.69 4.77 0.69
CA SER A 611 6.95 4.15 -0.60
C SER A 611 6.07 4.78 -1.67
N ASN A 612 6.65 5.11 -2.82
CA ASN A 612 5.94 5.67 -3.96
C ASN A 612 6.05 4.71 -5.15
N CYS A 613 4.95 4.03 -5.45
CA CYS A 613 4.75 3.19 -6.63
C CYS A 613 5.64 1.93 -6.76
N VAL A 614 6.53 1.63 -5.81
CA VAL A 614 7.51 0.52 -5.96
C VAL A 614 7.02 -0.82 -5.41
N ILE A 615 6.03 -0.87 -4.51
CA ILE A 615 5.56 -2.15 -3.94
C ILE A 615 4.97 -3.05 -5.04
N ASN A 616 4.38 -2.46 -6.07
CA ASN A 616 3.88 -3.18 -7.23
C ASN A 616 4.97 -3.92 -8.03
N LEU A 617 6.23 -3.47 -7.95
CA LEU A 617 7.38 -4.08 -8.61
C LEU A 617 7.98 -5.24 -7.80
N SER A 618 7.60 -5.38 -6.53
CA SER A 618 8.03 -6.48 -5.68
C SER A 618 7.52 -7.83 -6.20
N PRO A 619 8.39 -8.85 -6.34
CA PRO A 619 7.97 -10.23 -6.55
C PRO A 619 7.28 -10.86 -5.34
N ASP A 620 7.50 -10.42 -4.11
CA ASP A 620 6.90 -11.01 -2.90
C ASP A 620 6.37 -9.92 -1.98
N LYS A 621 5.14 -9.46 -2.30
CA LYS A 621 4.51 -8.34 -1.61
C LYS A 621 4.28 -8.63 -0.13
N ARG A 622 3.92 -9.88 0.21
CA ARG A 622 3.72 -10.29 1.61
C ARG A 622 5.02 -10.20 2.39
N GLN A 623 6.13 -10.68 1.81
CA GLN A 623 7.45 -10.54 2.42
C GLN A 623 7.85 -9.06 2.55
N THR A 624 7.59 -8.21 1.56
CA THR A 624 7.84 -6.76 1.65
C THR A 624 7.11 -6.12 2.83
N PHE A 625 5.80 -6.33 2.97
CA PHE A 625 5.07 -5.77 4.11
C PHE A 625 5.51 -6.38 5.46
N ARG A 626 5.99 -7.62 5.47
CA ARG A 626 6.60 -8.23 6.67
C ARG A 626 7.90 -7.52 7.05
N GLU A 627 8.76 -7.21 6.08
CA GLU A 627 9.98 -6.43 6.32
C GLU A 627 9.66 -5.02 6.80
N VAL A 628 8.67 -4.35 6.20
CA VAL A 628 8.15 -3.06 6.67
C VAL A 628 7.73 -3.16 8.14
N LYS A 629 6.92 -4.16 8.49
CA LYS A 629 6.49 -4.38 9.88
C LYS A 629 7.66 -4.70 10.81
N ARG A 630 8.67 -5.43 10.32
CA ARG A 630 9.85 -5.82 11.09
C ARG A 630 10.66 -4.58 11.48
N ILE A 631 10.94 -3.67 10.55
CA ILE A 631 11.76 -2.48 10.79
C ILE A 631 11.02 -1.38 11.56
N LEU A 632 9.69 -1.32 11.47
CA LEU A 632 8.90 -0.35 12.23
C LEU A 632 8.98 -0.62 13.73
N LYS A 633 9.20 0.44 14.51
CA LYS A 633 9.01 0.43 15.97
C LYS A 633 7.55 0.12 16.29
N PRO A 634 7.23 -0.45 17.47
CA PRO A 634 5.84 -0.49 17.95
C PRO A 634 5.20 0.91 17.89
N GLY A 635 4.03 1.03 17.26
CA GLY A 635 3.35 2.32 17.03
C GLY A 635 3.87 3.11 15.82
N GLY A 636 4.98 2.69 15.20
CA GLY A 636 5.47 3.21 13.93
C GLY A 636 4.48 2.97 12.79
N ARG A 637 4.57 3.80 11.75
CA ARG A 637 3.57 3.87 10.68
C ARG A 637 4.17 3.73 9.28
N LEU A 638 3.41 3.15 8.37
CA LEU A 638 3.65 3.27 6.94
C LEU A 638 2.74 4.34 6.33
N CYS A 639 3.24 5.02 5.30
CA CYS A 639 2.47 5.88 4.40
C CYS A 639 2.88 5.55 2.97
N ILE A 640 2.03 4.85 2.22
CA ILE A 640 2.37 4.35 0.89
C ILE A 640 1.43 4.97 -0.12
N CYS A 641 1.98 5.38 -1.25
CA CYS A 641 1.23 5.76 -2.44
C CYS A 641 1.52 4.74 -3.53
N ASP A 642 0.54 3.95 -3.95
CA ASP A 642 0.71 2.91 -4.95
C ASP A 642 -0.46 2.86 -5.93
N ILE A 643 -0.23 2.18 -7.05
CA ILE A 643 -1.30 1.89 -8.00
C ILE A 643 -2.10 0.68 -7.53
N VAL A 644 -3.41 0.83 -7.46
CA VAL A 644 -4.37 -0.24 -7.19
C VAL A 644 -5.40 -0.36 -8.30
N SER A 645 -6.09 -1.49 -8.37
CA SER A 645 -7.22 -1.71 -9.26
C SER A 645 -8.53 -1.89 -8.47
N GLU A 646 -9.64 -1.46 -9.06
CA GLU A 646 -10.98 -1.65 -8.48
C GLU A 646 -11.46 -3.11 -8.60
N GLY A 647 -11.11 -3.76 -9.71
CA GLY A 647 -11.45 -5.15 -10.01
C GLY A 647 -10.22 -6.01 -10.27
N ASN A 648 -10.44 -7.28 -10.57
CA ASN A 648 -9.34 -8.17 -10.97
C ASN A 648 -8.73 -7.68 -12.28
N VAL A 649 -7.42 -7.53 -12.32
CA VAL A 649 -6.67 -7.19 -13.53
C VAL A 649 -6.59 -8.43 -14.43
N PRO A 650 -6.80 -8.33 -15.75
CA PRO A 650 -6.58 -9.45 -16.69
C PRO A 650 -5.14 -9.94 -16.67
N LEU A 651 -4.93 -11.22 -16.96
CA LEU A 651 -3.59 -11.82 -16.98
C LEU A 651 -2.73 -11.20 -18.08
N GLU A 652 -3.33 -10.80 -19.19
CA GLU A 652 -2.70 -10.13 -20.33
C GLU A 652 -2.03 -8.82 -19.91
N ILE A 653 -2.67 -8.05 -19.02
CA ILE A 653 -2.10 -6.82 -18.47
C ILE A 653 -1.02 -7.14 -17.43
N GLN A 654 -1.28 -8.09 -16.53
CA GLN A 654 -0.36 -8.42 -15.44
C GLN A 654 0.97 -9.02 -15.92
N TYR A 655 0.94 -9.74 -17.04
CA TYR A 655 2.11 -10.36 -17.65
C TYR A 655 2.81 -9.50 -18.71
N ASN A 656 2.25 -8.34 -19.06
CA ASN A 656 2.89 -7.42 -19.98
C ASN A 656 4.12 -6.77 -19.30
N GLU A 657 5.32 -7.04 -19.82
CA GLU A 657 6.58 -6.53 -19.24
C GLU A 657 6.65 -5.00 -19.16
N LYS A 658 6.13 -4.29 -20.17
CA LYS A 658 6.07 -2.81 -20.16
C LYS A 658 5.15 -2.35 -19.04
N LEU A 659 3.90 -2.80 -19.01
CA LEU A 659 2.92 -2.40 -17.99
C LEU A 659 3.34 -2.82 -16.57
N ARG A 660 4.10 -3.90 -16.44
CA ARG A 660 4.69 -4.32 -15.16
C ARG A 660 5.78 -3.36 -14.71
N GLY A 661 6.68 -2.94 -15.61
CA GLY A 661 7.67 -1.89 -15.34
C GLY A 661 7.03 -0.53 -14.99
N GLU A 662 5.82 -0.27 -15.48
CA GLU A 662 4.98 0.89 -15.13
C GLU A 662 4.10 0.68 -13.89
N CYS A 663 4.36 -0.36 -13.09
CA CYS A 663 3.63 -0.72 -11.87
C CYS A 663 2.18 -1.21 -12.07
N LEU A 664 1.57 -0.96 -13.23
CA LEU A 664 0.20 -1.38 -13.58
C LEU A 664 0.02 -2.90 -13.57
N GLY A 665 0.97 -3.63 -14.16
CA GLY A 665 0.92 -5.10 -14.21
C GLY A 665 1.15 -5.77 -12.85
N GLY A 666 1.68 -5.02 -11.88
CA GLY A 666 1.88 -5.46 -10.50
C GLY A 666 0.79 -5.02 -9.53
N ALA A 667 -0.16 -4.20 -9.97
CA ALA A 667 -1.18 -3.56 -9.15
C ALA A 667 -2.10 -4.58 -8.48
N MET A 668 -2.21 -4.50 -7.15
CA MET A 668 -3.18 -5.30 -6.41
C MET A 668 -4.58 -4.72 -6.51
N LYS A 669 -5.58 -5.59 -6.36
CA LYS A 669 -6.94 -5.12 -6.09
C LYS A 669 -6.98 -4.46 -4.72
N GLU A 670 -7.62 -3.30 -4.61
CA GLU A 670 -7.68 -2.51 -3.37
C GLU A 670 -8.15 -3.34 -2.15
N SER A 671 -9.19 -4.16 -2.32
CA SER A 671 -9.67 -5.05 -1.26
C SER A 671 -8.66 -6.11 -0.81
N GLU A 672 -7.78 -6.56 -1.71
CA GLU A 672 -6.76 -7.56 -1.42
C GLU A 672 -5.55 -6.95 -0.70
N LEU A 673 -5.20 -5.70 -1.05
CA LEU A 673 -4.20 -4.92 -0.32
C LEU A 673 -4.56 -4.77 1.16
N PHE A 674 -5.78 -4.33 1.46
CA PHE A 674 -6.20 -4.16 2.86
C PHE A 674 -6.30 -5.50 3.60
N ALA A 675 -6.81 -6.54 2.95
CA ALA A 675 -6.81 -7.89 3.52
C ALA A 675 -5.38 -8.40 3.84
N LEU A 676 -4.39 -8.09 3.00
CA LEU A 676 -2.99 -8.43 3.25
C LEU A 676 -2.41 -7.68 4.46
N LEU A 677 -2.69 -6.38 4.59
CA LEU A 677 -2.29 -5.60 5.76
C LEU A 677 -2.91 -6.14 7.06
N GLU A 678 -4.20 -6.47 7.03
CA GLU A 678 -4.91 -7.12 8.15
C GLU A 678 -4.31 -8.49 8.51
N ASP A 679 -3.99 -9.32 7.50
CA ASP A 679 -3.34 -10.62 7.68
C ASP A 679 -1.95 -10.48 8.30
N LEU A 680 -1.24 -9.41 7.97
CA LEU A 680 0.03 -9.10 8.61
C LEU A 680 -0.13 -8.38 9.94
N SER A 681 -1.37 -8.21 10.42
CA SER A 681 -1.72 -7.55 11.68
C SER A 681 -1.19 -6.12 11.77
N PHE A 682 -1.25 -5.38 10.66
CA PHE A 682 -1.27 -3.92 10.73
C PHE A 682 -2.63 -3.46 11.29
N GLU A 683 -2.62 -2.31 11.94
CA GLU A 683 -3.80 -1.67 12.54
C GLU A 683 -3.87 -0.21 12.07
N LYS A 684 -4.97 0.50 12.37
CA LYS A 684 -5.13 1.92 11.99
C LYS A 684 -4.96 2.12 10.48
N ILE A 685 -5.58 1.25 9.68
CA ILE A 685 -5.50 1.30 8.23
C ILE A 685 -6.43 2.41 7.74
N PHE A 686 -5.87 3.43 7.09
CA PHE A 686 -6.62 4.58 6.58
C PHE A 686 -6.34 4.82 5.11
N VAL A 687 -7.39 5.07 4.33
CA VAL A 687 -7.28 5.63 2.98
C VAL A 687 -7.21 7.14 3.10
N GLN A 688 -6.08 7.73 2.70
CA GLN A 688 -5.88 9.18 2.70
C GLN A 688 -6.43 9.80 1.42
N LYS A 689 -6.05 9.23 0.27
CA LYS A 689 -6.39 9.76 -1.05
C LYS A 689 -6.59 8.63 -2.05
N ARG A 690 -7.48 8.87 -3.01
CA ARG A 690 -7.75 7.95 -4.13
C ARG A 690 -8.11 8.73 -5.38
N PHE A 691 -7.29 8.62 -6.42
CA PHE A 691 -7.50 9.31 -7.70
C PHE A 691 -7.41 8.34 -8.87
N LEU A 692 -8.18 8.57 -9.91
CA LEU A 692 -8.01 7.83 -11.15
C LEU A 692 -6.63 8.15 -11.73
N TYR A 693 -5.79 7.14 -11.89
CA TYR A 693 -4.42 7.27 -12.41
C TYR A 693 -4.39 7.02 -13.91
N ARG A 694 -4.89 5.86 -14.35
CA ARG A 694 -4.95 5.48 -15.77
C ARG A 694 -6.09 4.49 -16.02
N GLN A 695 -6.57 4.47 -17.25
CA GLN A 695 -7.42 3.40 -17.74
C GLN A 695 -6.70 2.67 -18.87
N ILE A 696 -6.63 1.34 -18.78
CA ILE A 696 -6.13 0.45 -19.86
C ILE A 696 -7.32 -0.40 -20.28
N GLU A 697 -7.74 -0.27 -21.54
CA GLU A 697 -8.97 -0.89 -22.05
C GLU A 697 -10.17 -0.50 -21.14
N ASP A 698 -10.87 -1.48 -20.56
CA ASP A 698 -11.99 -1.26 -19.64
C ASP A 698 -11.58 -1.29 -18.15
N HIS A 699 -10.27 -1.34 -17.86
CA HIS A 699 -9.73 -1.50 -16.50
C HIS A 699 -9.16 -0.19 -15.95
N LYS A 700 -9.77 0.29 -14.86
CA LYS A 700 -9.36 1.50 -14.17
C LYS A 700 -8.34 1.21 -13.08
N PHE A 701 -7.25 1.95 -13.11
CA PHE A 701 -6.18 1.96 -12.13
C PHE A 701 -6.21 3.28 -11.37
N TYR A 702 -6.05 3.19 -10.05
CA TYR A 702 -6.13 4.33 -9.15
C TYR A 702 -4.81 4.50 -8.43
N SER A 703 -4.40 5.75 -8.25
CA SER A 703 -3.36 6.10 -7.28
C SER A 703 -4.04 6.15 -5.91
N LEU A 704 -3.56 5.33 -4.99
CA LEU A 704 -4.08 5.20 -3.63
C LEU A 704 -2.98 5.55 -2.64
N THR A 705 -3.20 6.59 -1.83
CA THR A 705 -2.39 6.88 -0.66
C THR A 705 -3.08 6.32 0.57
N TYR A 706 -2.38 5.47 1.32
CA TYR A 706 -2.90 4.84 2.53
C TYR A 706 -1.84 4.79 3.64
N THR A 707 -2.31 4.78 4.89
CA THR A 707 -1.47 4.63 6.08
C THR A 707 -1.89 3.41 6.88
N ALA A 708 -0.94 2.81 7.60
CA ALA A 708 -1.20 1.75 8.57
C ALA A 708 -0.11 1.74 9.65
N CYS A 709 -0.38 1.16 10.81
CA CYS A 709 0.53 1.14 11.96
C CYS A 709 0.90 -0.27 12.38
N LYS A 710 2.14 -0.43 12.84
CA LYS A 710 2.52 -1.60 13.65
C LYS A 710 1.81 -1.50 15.00
N PRO A 711 1.19 -2.58 15.50
CA PRO A 711 0.52 -2.56 16.79
C PRO A 711 1.45 -2.11 17.93
N GLU A 712 0.87 -1.43 18.91
CA GLU A 712 1.53 -1.00 20.16
C GLU A 712 0.64 -1.38 21.36
N PRO A 713 1.17 -1.40 22.60
CA PRO A 713 0.36 -1.70 23.78
C PRO A 713 -0.88 -0.80 23.85
N THR A 714 -2.03 -1.42 24.05
CA THR A 714 -3.31 -0.71 24.16
C THR A 714 -3.60 -0.36 25.62
N CYS A 715 -4.23 0.78 25.84
CA CYS A 715 -4.89 1.10 27.11
C CYS A 715 -6.41 1.04 26.93
N SER A 716 -7.09 0.53 27.94
CA SER A 716 -8.55 0.59 27.99
C SER A 716 -8.96 2.03 28.30
N GLN A 717 -9.74 2.63 27.40
CA GLN A 717 -10.34 3.94 27.61
C GLN A 717 -11.84 3.86 27.37
N GLN A 718 -12.59 4.64 28.14
CA GLN A 718 -14.02 4.81 27.90
C GLN A 718 -14.21 5.81 26.77
N ILE A 719 -15.03 5.43 25.79
CA ILE A 719 -15.36 6.29 24.66
C ILE A 719 -16.87 6.32 24.39
N LEU A 720 -17.35 7.33 23.68
CA LEU A 720 -18.73 7.41 23.18
C LEU A 720 -18.72 7.77 21.70
N TYR A 721 -19.28 6.89 20.87
CA TYR A 721 -19.48 7.17 19.45
C TYR A 721 -20.64 8.17 19.26
N ARG A 722 -20.39 9.25 18.50
CA ARG A 722 -21.33 10.37 18.29
C ARG A 722 -22.23 10.18 17.07
N GLY A 723 -21.81 9.41 16.06
CA GLY A 723 -22.51 9.28 14.78
C GLY A 723 -21.61 9.63 13.58
N PRO A 724 -22.17 9.75 12.37
CA PRO A 724 -23.61 9.85 12.05
C PRO A 724 -24.33 8.49 11.97
N PHE A 725 -23.62 7.37 11.91
CA PHE A 725 -24.24 6.05 11.83
C PHE A 725 -24.83 5.59 13.17
N ASN A 726 -25.71 4.59 13.15
CA ASN A 726 -26.31 4.05 14.38
C ASN A 726 -25.30 3.32 15.28
N ALA A 727 -24.28 2.73 14.65
CA ALA A 727 -23.12 2.13 15.30
C ALA A 727 -21.95 2.08 14.31
N VAL A 728 -20.75 1.94 14.85
CA VAL A 728 -19.55 1.56 14.10
C VAL A 728 -19.00 0.27 14.69
N ILE A 729 -18.12 -0.39 13.95
CA ILE A 729 -17.50 -1.63 14.39
C ILE A 729 -16.00 -1.43 14.38
N SER A 730 -15.33 -1.76 15.47
CA SER A 730 -13.86 -1.75 15.56
C SER A 730 -13.25 -2.92 14.78
N ASP A 731 -11.94 -2.86 14.53
CA ASP A 731 -11.19 -3.91 13.84
C ASP A 731 -11.23 -5.27 14.58
N ASP A 732 -11.37 -5.25 15.92
CA ASP A 732 -11.60 -6.45 16.72
C ASP A 732 -13.07 -6.91 16.70
N GLY A 733 -13.96 -6.21 16.00
CA GLY A 733 -15.36 -6.59 15.78
C GLY A 733 -16.33 -6.21 16.90
N LYS A 734 -15.95 -5.32 17.82
CA LYS A 734 -16.86 -4.77 18.84
C LYS A 734 -17.78 -3.72 18.24
N ILE A 735 -19.08 -3.84 18.53
CA ILE A 735 -20.10 -2.89 18.06
C ILE A 735 -20.17 -1.69 19.01
N ILE A 736 -19.71 -0.54 18.52
CA ILE A 736 -19.73 0.74 19.24
C ILE A 736 -20.99 1.49 18.84
N ARG A 737 -21.99 1.49 19.73
CA ARG A 737 -23.29 2.11 19.45
C ARG A 737 -23.24 3.60 19.73
N ARG A 738 -23.91 4.37 18.88
CA ARG A 738 -24.04 5.82 19.08
C ARG A 738 -24.66 6.13 20.44
N GLY A 739 -24.09 7.09 21.15
CA GLY A 739 -24.64 7.61 22.42
C GLY A 739 -24.47 6.71 23.64
N LYS A 740 -23.76 5.58 23.53
CA LYS A 740 -23.48 4.69 24.67
C LYS A 740 -21.99 4.73 25.00
N PRO A 741 -21.59 5.14 26.22
CA PRO A 741 -20.21 4.98 26.67
C PRO A 741 -19.82 3.50 26.70
N GLN A 742 -18.67 3.17 26.13
CA GLN A 742 -18.14 1.82 26.06
C GLN A 742 -16.62 1.85 26.28
N HIS A 743 -16.09 0.84 26.96
CA HIS A 743 -14.64 0.69 27.10
C HIS A 743 -14.08 -0.02 25.87
N LEU A 744 -13.07 0.59 25.27
CA LEU A 744 -12.35 0.03 24.16
C LEU A 744 -10.86 0.18 24.38
N ASN A 745 -10.14 -0.82 23.93
CA ASN A 745 -8.70 -0.82 23.97
C ASN A 745 -8.23 -0.05 22.75
N PHE A 746 -7.61 1.11 22.98
CA PHE A 746 -6.94 1.86 21.95
C PHE A 746 -5.49 2.07 22.33
N PRO A 747 -4.60 2.18 21.35
CA PRO A 747 -3.27 2.64 21.64
C PRO A 747 -3.24 4.02 22.27
N SER A 748 -2.30 4.26 23.19
CA SER A 748 -2.23 5.49 24.00
C SER A 748 -2.07 6.79 23.19
N ARG A 749 -1.67 6.69 21.91
CA ARG A 749 -1.46 7.83 21.00
C ARG A 749 -2.55 8.02 19.92
N VAL A 750 -3.67 7.30 19.99
CA VAL A 750 -4.75 7.49 19.00
C VAL A 750 -5.51 8.78 19.28
N SER A 751 -5.42 9.74 18.34
CA SER A 751 -6.40 10.81 18.25
C SER A 751 -7.67 10.24 17.61
N LEU A 752 -8.67 9.93 18.44
CA LEU A 752 -9.98 9.56 17.95
C LEU A 752 -10.61 10.81 17.31
N ASN A 753 -11.06 10.66 16.06
CA ASN A 753 -11.62 11.75 15.26
C ASN A 753 -12.85 12.39 15.94
N GLU A 754 -13.38 13.47 15.34
CA GLU A 754 -14.58 14.15 15.85
C GLU A 754 -15.81 13.24 16.00
N SER A 755 -15.79 11.99 15.54
CA SER A 755 -16.91 11.06 15.69
C SER A 755 -16.96 10.38 17.05
N PHE A 756 -15.95 10.53 17.91
CA PHE A 756 -15.94 9.94 19.26
C PHE A 756 -15.66 10.98 20.34
N PHE A 757 -16.27 10.81 21.51
CA PHE A 757 -15.79 11.41 22.76
C PHE A 757 -14.90 10.39 23.49
N VAL A 758 -13.81 10.88 24.08
CA VAL A 758 -12.88 10.08 24.89
C VAL A 758 -12.96 10.58 26.32
N PHE A 759 -13.09 9.67 27.27
CA PHE A 759 -13.21 10.03 28.68
C PHE A 759 -11.93 9.67 29.46
N ASP A 760 -11.58 10.51 30.44
CA ASP A 760 -10.60 10.18 31.47
C ASP A 760 -11.18 9.20 32.51
N GLN A 761 -10.39 8.85 33.53
CA GLN A 761 -10.83 7.95 34.60
C GLN A 761 -11.98 8.54 35.44
N GLN A 762 -12.17 9.85 35.40
CA GLN A 762 -13.21 10.59 36.10
C GLN A 762 -14.47 10.77 35.25
N GLY A 763 -14.48 10.31 33.99
CA GLY A 763 -15.61 10.44 33.06
C GLY A 763 -15.68 11.78 32.34
N THR A 764 -14.64 12.61 32.41
CA THR A 764 -14.55 13.91 31.73
C THR A 764 -14.12 13.72 30.28
N ASN A 765 -14.77 14.42 29.35
CA ASN A 765 -14.38 14.39 27.93
C ASN A 765 -13.02 15.08 27.72
N THR A 766 -12.05 14.37 27.17
CA THR A 766 -10.66 14.83 27.00
C THR A 766 -10.31 15.28 25.59
N ASN A 767 -11.11 14.92 24.57
CA ASN A 767 -10.82 15.21 23.17
C ASN A 767 -11.76 16.26 22.56
N VAL A 768 -12.60 16.89 23.38
CA VAL A 768 -13.42 18.05 22.98
C VAL A 768 -13.25 19.13 24.02
N GLU A 769 -12.79 20.30 23.58
CA GLU A 769 -12.78 21.49 24.45
C GLU A 769 -14.23 21.83 24.85
N GLN A 770 -14.49 21.86 26.16
CA GLN A 770 -15.69 22.51 26.69
C GLN A 770 -15.64 24.00 26.35
N LYS A 771 -16.19 24.36 25.19
CA LYS A 771 -16.60 25.74 24.95
C LYS A 771 -17.80 25.99 25.85
N ALA A 772 -17.65 26.96 26.77
CA ALA A 772 -18.74 27.43 27.62
C ALA A 772 -19.91 27.86 26.72
N THR A 773 -20.86 26.96 26.54
CA THR A 773 -22.13 27.22 25.90
C THR A 773 -23.12 27.48 27.03
N CYS A 774 -23.87 28.56 26.88
CA CYS A 774 -24.87 29.01 27.83
C CYS A 774 -25.82 27.84 28.15
N CYS A 775 -25.97 27.51 29.44
CA CYS A 775 -26.93 26.56 30.00
C CYS A 775 -26.55 25.06 30.05
N CYS A 776 -25.46 24.69 30.75
CA CYS A 776 -25.39 23.54 31.68
C CYS A 776 -23.92 23.28 32.10
N SER A 777 -23.49 23.83 33.24
CA SER A 777 -22.27 23.38 33.92
C SER A 777 -22.65 22.73 35.26
N PRO A 778 -22.09 21.57 35.64
CA PRO A 778 -22.13 21.10 37.02
C PRO A 778 -21.39 22.09 37.94
N SER A 779 -21.75 22.08 39.23
CA SER A 779 -21.12 22.91 40.26
C SER A 779 -19.58 22.78 40.23
N PRO A 780 -18.82 23.89 40.20
CA PRO A 780 -17.37 23.80 40.12
C PRO A 780 -16.78 23.31 41.45
N GLU A 781 -16.25 22.08 41.46
CA GLU A 781 -15.16 21.74 42.36
C GLU A 781 -13.86 22.34 41.81
N VAL A 782 -13.14 23.00 42.71
CA VAL A 782 -12.01 23.88 42.45
C VAL A 782 -10.84 23.09 41.85
N SER A 783 -10.52 23.33 40.58
CA SER A 783 -9.19 23.03 40.05
C SER A 783 -8.47 24.33 39.67
N GLN A 784 -7.27 24.50 40.22
CA GLN A 784 -6.44 25.68 40.07
C GLN A 784 -5.77 25.68 38.69
N ALA A 785 -6.28 26.50 37.78
CA ALA A 785 -5.56 26.87 36.56
C ALA A 785 -4.57 28.01 36.85
N ARG A 786 -3.31 27.85 36.39
CA ARG A 786 -2.22 28.82 36.53
C ARG A 786 -2.56 30.17 35.89
N ARG A 787 -2.23 31.25 36.60
CA ARG A 787 -2.27 32.65 36.14
C ARG A 787 -1.04 32.99 35.28
N PRO A 788 -1.19 33.66 34.14
CA PRO A 788 -0.14 34.49 33.55
C PRO A 788 -0.18 35.89 34.17
N GLU A 789 1.00 36.44 34.46
CA GLU A 789 1.21 37.76 35.07
C GLU A 789 0.74 38.92 34.16
N THR A 790 -0.01 39.85 34.73
CA THR A 790 -0.47 41.09 34.08
C THR A 790 0.47 42.23 34.40
N GLY A 791 1.17 42.78 33.40
CA GLY A 791 2.09 43.89 33.58
C GLY A 791 2.32 44.77 32.35
N ALA A 792 1.37 44.88 31.42
CA ALA A 792 1.50 45.76 30.24
C ALA A 792 0.47 46.89 30.25
N HIS A 793 0.95 48.14 30.26
CA HIS A 793 0.15 49.37 30.13
C HIS A 793 -0.72 49.33 28.86
N LYS A 794 -2.03 49.56 28.99
CA LYS A 794 -2.98 49.67 27.86
C LYS A 794 -3.06 51.12 27.38
N SER A 795 -2.96 51.35 26.06
CA SER A 795 -3.19 52.68 25.48
C SER A 795 -4.69 53.01 25.47
N ALA A 796 -5.06 54.23 25.89
CA ALA A 796 -6.44 54.71 25.91
C ALA A 796 -6.98 55.15 24.53
N THR A 797 -6.10 55.28 23.53
CA THR A 797 -6.46 55.64 22.15
C THR A 797 -5.63 54.82 21.15
N GLY A 798 -6.24 54.48 20.00
CA GLY A 798 -5.61 53.61 18.99
C GLY A 798 -5.59 52.12 19.39
N CYS A 799 -4.58 51.38 18.93
CA CYS A 799 -4.35 49.99 19.30
C CYS A 799 -4.09 49.85 20.81
N VAL A 800 -4.77 48.91 21.48
CA VAL A 800 -4.59 48.70 22.92
C VAL A 800 -3.18 48.21 23.28
N VAL A 801 -2.47 47.58 22.33
CA VAL A 801 -1.08 47.12 22.50
C VAL A 801 -0.06 48.25 22.32
N CYS A 802 -0.13 49.00 21.22
CA CYS A 802 0.93 49.95 20.83
C CYS A 802 0.50 51.41 20.68
N GLY A 803 -0.79 51.73 20.89
CA GLY A 803 -1.36 53.07 20.77
C GLY A 803 -1.46 53.64 19.34
N LYS A 804 -0.93 52.95 18.33
CA LYS A 804 -0.97 53.40 16.93
C LYS A 804 -2.33 53.18 16.27
N GLU A 805 -2.52 53.81 15.12
CA GLU A 805 -3.79 53.84 14.40
C GLU A 805 -4.26 52.45 13.94
N LEU A 806 -5.58 52.24 13.97
CA LEU A 806 -6.24 51.03 13.48
C LEU A 806 -6.57 51.19 11.99
N GLN A 807 -6.20 50.20 11.19
CA GLN A 807 -6.58 50.05 9.80
C GLN A 807 -7.76 49.07 9.71
N TYR A 808 -8.84 49.52 9.06
CA TYR A 808 -9.97 48.66 8.72
C TYR A 808 -9.80 48.17 7.28
N LEU A 809 -9.81 46.85 7.10
CA LEU A 809 -9.57 46.20 5.82
C LEU A 809 -10.90 45.90 5.12
N SER A 810 -10.89 45.94 3.79
CA SER A 810 -12.04 45.58 2.94
C SER A 810 -12.41 44.11 3.07
N ASP A 811 -11.41 43.24 3.27
CA ASP A 811 -11.56 41.80 3.36
C ASP A 811 -11.21 41.29 4.75
N SER A 812 -11.93 40.26 5.17
CA SER A 812 -11.68 39.59 6.44
C SER A 812 -10.54 38.59 6.30
N HIS A 813 -9.60 38.61 7.23
CA HIS A 813 -8.47 37.68 7.27
C HIS A 813 -8.37 37.05 8.67
N HIS A 814 -7.70 35.91 8.75
CA HIS A 814 -7.44 35.30 10.06
C HIS A 814 -6.27 36.04 10.70
N SER A 815 -6.51 36.60 11.87
CA SER A 815 -5.51 37.30 12.68
C SER A 815 -5.41 36.62 14.04
N GLU A 816 -4.19 36.41 14.51
CA GLU A 816 -3.94 35.87 15.84
C GLU A 816 -4.06 36.98 16.89
N CYS A 817 -4.84 36.74 17.95
CA CYS A 817 -4.97 37.71 19.04
C CYS A 817 -3.67 37.83 19.82
N PHE A 818 -3.12 39.05 19.91
CA PHE A 818 -1.87 39.35 20.60
C PHE A 818 -1.78 38.83 22.05
N TYR A 819 -2.90 38.83 22.77
CA TYR A 819 -2.90 38.43 24.18
C TYR A 819 -3.21 36.95 24.43
N CYS A 820 -3.95 36.27 23.55
CA CYS A 820 -4.41 34.89 23.81
C CYS A 820 -4.04 33.87 22.74
N GLY A 821 -3.36 34.29 21.67
CA GLY A 821 -2.92 33.40 20.58
C GLY A 821 -4.07 32.79 19.75
N ARG A 822 -5.33 33.20 19.99
CA ARG A 822 -6.47 32.66 19.27
C ARG A 822 -6.52 33.28 17.87
N LEU A 823 -6.53 32.42 16.84
CA LEU A 823 -6.89 32.83 15.47
C LEU A 823 -8.37 33.24 15.42
N CYS A 824 -8.64 34.49 15.08
CA CYS A 824 -9.98 34.99 14.83
C CYS A 824 -10.06 35.62 13.45
N LEU A 825 -11.25 35.57 12.85
CA LEU A 825 -11.53 36.34 11.65
C LEU A 825 -11.63 37.82 12.03
N SER A 826 -10.79 38.67 11.46
CA SER A 826 -10.74 40.10 11.72
C SER A 826 -10.71 40.91 10.42
N ASN A 827 -11.30 42.08 10.48
CA ASN A 827 -11.24 43.13 9.46
C ASN A 827 -10.61 44.42 10.00
N ALA A 828 -9.96 44.34 11.16
CA ALA A 828 -9.27 45.46 11.79
C ALA A 828 -7.95 45.00 12.44
N ILE A 829 -6.85 45.66 12.08
CA ILE A 829 -5.52 45.49 12.69
C ILE A 829 -4.92 46.88 12.91
N CYS A 830 -3.93 47.04 13.78
CA CYS A 830 -3.17 48.29 13.79
C CYS A 830 -2.13 48.32 12.66
N VAL A 831 -1.56 49.50 12.39
CA VAL A 831 -0.47 49.67 11.40
C VAL A 831 0.75 48.77 11.63
N ASP A 832 0.94 48.27 12.85
CA ASP A 832 2.01 47.32 13.20
C ASP A 832 1.53 45.85 13.21
N GLY A 833 0.30 45.57 12.75
CA GLY A 833 -0.24 44.21 12.64
C GLY A 833 -0.87 43.63 13.92
N HIS A 834 -0.93 44.38 15.03
CA HIS A 834 -1.58 43.87 16.24
C HIS A 834 -3.09 43.72 16.05
N PHE A 835 -3.60 42.53 16.36
CA PHE A 835 -5.01 42.20 16.50
C PHE A 835 -5.32 41.78 17.94
N ILE A 836 -6.49 42.17 18.46
CA ILE A 836 -6.98 41.73 19.77
C ILE A 836 -8.41 41.26 19.59
N CYS A 837 -8.70 40.03 20.01
CA CYS A 837 -10.07 39.53 19.98
C CYS A 837 -10.97 40.26 20.98
N ASP A 838 -12.27 40.33 20.69
CA ASP A 838 -13.26 41.04 21.52
C ASP A 838 -13.22 40.61 23.00
N GLN A 839 -12.90 39.33 23.27
CA GLN A 839 -12.76 38.78 24.62
C GLN A 839 -11.58 39.39 25.39
N CYS A 840 -10.42 39.54 24.75
CA CYS A 840 -9.25 40.16 25.37
C CYS A 840 -9.39 41.69 25.44
N HIS A 841 -10.09 42.30 24.48
CA HIS A 841 -10.34 43.74 24.44
C HIS A 841 -11.21 44.20 25.62
N SER A 842 -12.30 43.49 25.89
CA SER A 842 -13.35 43.92 26.82
C SER A 842 -13.21 43.38 28.24
N ARG A 843 -12.24 42.51 28.53
CA ARG A 843 -12.12 41.79 29.83
C ARG A 843 -12.22 42.70 31.06
N ASP A 844 -11.29 43.64 31.21
CA ASP A 844 -11.22 44.50 32.40
C ASP A 844 -12.44 45.44 32.48
N ALA A 845 -12.93 45.92 31.34
CA ALA A 845 -14.13 46.73 31.24
C ALA A 845 -15.37 45.96 31.73
N LEU A 846 -15.51 44.70 31.34
CA LEU A 846 -16.64 43.85 31.70
C LEU A 846 -16.67 43.52 33.19
N GLU A 847 -15.52 43.29 33.82
CA GLU A 847 -15.41 43.09 35.27
C GLU A 847 -15.89 44.33 36.04
N VAL A 848 -15.52 45.53 35.57
CA VAL A 848 -15.99 46.81 36.14
C VAL A 848 -17.49 47.00 35.93
N ILE A 849 -18.01 46.77 34.71
CA ILE A 849 -19.44 46.88 34.40
C ILE A 849 -20.24 45.95 35.30
N GLN A 850 -19.81 44.69 35.43
CA GLN A 850 -20.44 43.70 36.29
C GLN A 850 -20.45 44.14 37.75
N SER A 851 -19.29 44.51 38.29
CA SER A 851 -19.16 44.93 39.69
C SER A 851 -20.03 46.16 40.00
N VAL A 852 -19.98 47.19 39.14
CA VAL A 852 -20.74 48.43 39.37
C VAL A 852 -22.23 48.20 39.18
N CYS A 853 -22.68 47.51 38.12
CA CYS A 853 -24.11 47.32 37.86
C CYS A 853 -24.78 46.36 38.85
N LEU A 854 -24.04 45.45 39.48
CA LEU A 854 -24.62 44.59 40.53
C LEU A 854 -24.83 45.32 41.86
N ASN A 855 -23.98 46.31 42.16
CA ASN A 855 -23.89 46.91 43.50
C ASN A 855 -24.31 48.38 43.58
N ALA A 856 -24.39 49.11 42.46
CA ALA A 856 -24.68 50.53 42.47
C ALA A 856 -26.16 50.81 42.83
N PRO A 857 -26.45 51.74 43.77
CA PRO A 857 -27.82 52.07 44.18
C PRO A 857 -28.51 53.09 43.24
N HIS A 858 -27.99 53.28 42.03
CA HIS A 858 -28.43 54.38 41.15
C HIS A 858 -29.83 54.07 40.60
N ARG A 859 -30.72 55.06 40.64
CA ARG A 859 -32.10 54.97 40.13
C ARG A 859 -32.30 55.75 38.82
N ASP A 860 -31.22 56.33 38.29
CA ASP A 860 -31.18 57.05 37.02
C ASP A 860 -30.13 56.42 36.10
N MET A 861 -30.52 56.13 34.85
CA MET A 861 -29.66 55.44 33.88
C MET A 861 -28.47 56.28 33.43
N ILE A 862 -28.64 57.60 33.33
CA ILE A 862 -27.56 58.50 32.90
C ILE A 862 -26.57 58.73 34.05
N ALA A 863 -27.04 58.82 35.29
CA ALA A 863 -26.15 58.86 36.45
C ALA A 863 -25.26 57.61 36.53
N LEU A 864 -25.83 56.42 36.30
CA LEU A 864 -25.07 55.17 36.31
C LEU A 864 -24.10 55.09 35.13
N LEU A 865 -24.52 55.53 33.93
CA LEU A 865 -23.63 55.66 32.78
C LEU A 865 -22.45 56.58 33.10
N GLN A 866 -22.70 57.73 33.73
CA GLN A 866 -21.66 58.71 34.09
C GLN A 866 -20.62 58.12 35.04
N LYS A 867 -21.05 57.32 36.03
CA LYS A 867 -20.15 56.63 36.96
C LYS A 867 -19.25 55.61 36.27
N ILE A 868 -19.77 54.86 35.31
CA ILE A 868 -19.01 53.78 34.67
C ILE A 868 -18.11 54.33 33.55
N ARG A 869 -18.58 55.32 32.79
CA ARG A 869 -17.86 55.84 31.60
C ARG A 869 -16.55 56.56 31.86
N THR A 870 -16.31 56.98 33.11
CA THR A 870 -15.09 57.66 33.54
C THR A 870 -14.05 56.68 34.10
N HIS A 871 -14.39 55.39 34.22
CA HIS A 871 -13.47 54.40 34.75
C HIS A 871 -12.32 54.13 33.76
N PRO A 872 -11.04 54.10 34.20
CA PRO A 872 -9.89 53.91 33.31
C PRO A 872 -9.92 52.65 32.45
N SER A 873 -10.53 51.58 32.95
CA SER A 873 -10.68 50.31 32.23
C SER A 873 -11.75 50.33 31.13
N LEU A 874 -12.60 51.37 31.05
CA LEU A 874 -13.62 51.48 30.02
C LEU A 874 -13.11 52.38 28.89
N ASN A 875 -12.92 51.82 27.69
CA ASN A 875 -12.48 52.62 26.56
C ASN A 875 -13.63 53.51 26.08
N MET A 876 -13.28 54.63 25.43
CA MET A 876 -14.28 55.54 24.86
C MET A 876 -15.10 54.88 23.72
N GLN A 877 -14.47 53.93 23.03
CA GLN A 877 -15.02 53.21 21.89
C GLN A 877 -14.58 51.75 22.01
N GLY A 878 -15.54 50.82 21.94
CA GLY A 878 -15.24 49.40 22.06
C GLY A 878 -16.49 48.54 22.28
N PRO A 879 -16.36 47.21 22.12
CA PRO A 879 -17.46 46.25 22.27
C PRO A 879 -18.00 46.16 23.71
N GLU A 880 -17.26 46.61 24.73
CA GLU A 880 -17.73 46.66 26.13
C GLU A 880 -19.04 47.46 26.31
N HIS A 881 -19.28 48.43 25.43
CA HIS A 881 -20.52 49.22 25.42
C HIS A 881 -21.77 48.40 25.09
N HIS A 882 -21.61 47.27 24.41
CA HIS A 882 -22.71 46.36 24.06
C HIS A 882 -23.26 45.66 25.29
N SER A 883 -22.41 45.39 26.29
CA SER A 883 -22.80 44.85 27.60
C SER A 883 -23.16 45.95 28.60
N LEU A 884 -22.56 47.15 28.49
CA LEU A 884 -22.80 48.27 29.39
C LEU A 884 -24.28 48.73 29.38
N VAL A 885 -24.83 49.01 28.19
CA VAL A 885 -26.19 49.56 28.05
C VAL A 885 -27.26 48.64 28.66
N PRO A 886 -27.33 47.33 28.34
CA PRO A 886 -28.32 46.46 28.95
C PRO A 886 -28.12 46.29 30.46
N ALA A 887 -26.88 46.26 30.94
CA ALA A 887 -26.58 46.15 32.36
C ALA A 887 -27.10 47.36 33.16
N ILE A 888 -26.90 48.57 32.63
CA ILE A 888 -27.43 49.80 33.23
C ILE A 888 -28.96 49.76 33.34
N ILE A 889 -29.64 49.37 32.26
CA ILE A 889 -31.11 49.33 32.21
C ILE A 889 -31.65 48.38 33.28
N LEU A 890 -31.12 47.15 33.37
CA LEU A 890 -31.60 46.16 34.34
C LEU A 890 -31.22 46.51 35.77
N SER A 891 -30.05 47.12 35.98
CA SER A 891 -29.62 47.60 37.29
C SER A 891 -30.56 48.69 37.82
N VAL A 892 -30.89 49.68 36.99
CA VAL A 892 -31.84 50.74 37.36
C VAL A 892 -33.26 50.19 37.50
N TYR A 893 -33.71 49.28 36.62
CA TYR A 893 -35.02 48.64 36.73
C TYR A 893 -35.18 47.89 38.07
N LYS A 894 -34.15 47.12 38.46
CA LYS A 894 -34.08 46.44 39.77
C LYS A 894 -34.15 47.44 40.93
N ASN A 895 -33.35 48.52 40.89
CA ASN A 895 -33.31 49.54 41.94
C ASN A 895 -34.61 50.36 42.07
N LEU A 896 -35.48 50.32 41.06
CA LEU A 896 -36.80 50.94 41.08
C LEU A 896 -37.91 49.99 41.57
N GLY A 897 -37.55 48.78 42.02
CA GLY A 897 -38.49 47.74 42.48
C GLY A 897 -39.03 46.86 41.34
N GLY A 898 -38.47 46.97 40.13
CA GLY A 898 -38.80 46.08 39.03
C GLY A 898 -38.33 44.64 39.29
N ASN A 899 -39.06 43.67 38.74
CA ASN A 899 -38.76 42.25 38.88
C ASN A 899 -37.55 41.84 38.01
N SER A 900 -36.35 42.24 38.44
CA SER A 900 -35.06 41.88 37.84
C SER A 900 -34.07 41.50 38.94
N THR A 901 -33.34 40.42 38.73
CA THR A 901 -32.35 39.87 39.67
C THR A 901 -30.93 40.31 39.31
N GLY A 902 -29.96 40.05 40.19
CA GLY A 902 -28.54 40.17 39.83
C GLY A 902 -28.16 39.23 38.68
N GLN A 903 -28.80 38.05 38.60
CA GLN A 903 -28.58 37.09 37.54
C GLN A 903 -29.08 37.60 36.17
N ASP A 904 -30.17 38.38 36.15
CA ASP A 904 -30.66 39.01 34.92
C ASP A 904 -29.65 40.03 34.38
N ILE A 905 -29.03 40.82 35.27
CA ILE A 905 -27.95 41.77 34.91
C ILE A 905 -26.75 41.02 34.31
N LEU A 906 -26.33 39.93 34.95
CA LEU A 906 -25.24 39.07 34.44
C LEU A 906 -25.59 38.46 33.08
N THR A 907 -26.83 37.98 32.92
CA THR A 907 -27.33 37.41 31.67
C THR A 907 -27.31 38.45 30.54
N ALA A 908 -27.68 39.70 30.84
CA ALA A 908 -27.68 40.77 29.86
C ALA A 908 -26.27 41.23 29.48
N ILE A 909 -25.34 41.23 30.43
CA ILE A 909 -23.91 41.44 30.16
C ILE A 909 -23.41 40.35 29.22
N GLU A 910 -23.70 39.08 29.50
CA GLU A 910 -23.28 37.94 28.69
C GLU A 910 -23.89 37.97 27.28
N GLN A 911 -25.18 38.29 27.15
CA GLN A 911 -25.82 38.49 25.85
C GLN A 911 -25.19 39.67 25.09
N GLY A 912 -24.83 40.76 25.77
CA GLY A 912 -24.12 41.88 25.18
C GLY A 912 -22.75 41.51 24.62
N LYS A 913 -22.01 40.60 25.28
CA LYS A 913 -20.69 40.13 24.82
C LYS A 913 -20.74 39.41 23.48
N THR A 914 -21.90 38.85 23.11
CA THR A 914 -22.08 38.14 21.83
C THR A 914 -22.16 39.09 20.63
N ILE A 915 -22.33 40.39 20.87
CA ILE A 915 -22.37 41.40 19.81
C ILE A 915 -20.94 41.78 19.43
N VAL A 916 -20.53 41.37 18.24
CA VAL A 916 -19.18 41.62 17.70
C VAL A 916 -18.84 43.11 17.63
N GLY A 917 -17.57 43.44 17.82
CA GLY A 917 -17.04 44.79 17.59
C GLY A 917 -17.38 45.29 16.17
N GLY A 918 -17.75 46.57 16.05
CA GLY A 918 -18.07 47.18 14.75
C GLY A 918 -19.42 46.79 14.14
N ALA A 919 -20.30 46.09 14.88
CA ALA A 919 -21.65 45.74 14.43
C ALA A 919 -22.47 46.92 13.85
N CYS A 920 -22.23 48.15 14.35
CA CYS A 920 -22.86 49.37 13.84
C CYS A 920 -22.57 49.66 12.37
N SER A 921 -21.43 49.19 11.85
CA SER A 921 -21.04 49.33 10.44
C SER A 921 -21.24 48.01 9.70
N PHE A 922 -20.66 46.92 10.20
CA PHE A 922 -20.60 45.64 9.48
C PHE A 922 -21.90 44.84 9.48
N LEU A 923 -22.73 45.01 10.51
CA LEU A 923 -24.03 44.34 10.63
C LEU A 923 -25.21 45.32 10.48
N GLY A 924 -24.93 46.60 10.22
CA GLY A 924 -25.94 47.65 10.02
C GLY A 924 -26.75 48.02 11.27
N ILE A 925 -26.34 47.60 12.47
CA ILE A 925 -27.08 47.89 13.71
C ILE A 925 -26.16 48.20 14.89
N CYS A 926 -26.42 49.31 15.58
CA CYS A 926 -25.62 49.73 16.72
C CYS A 926 -25.76 48.76 17.90
N GLY A 927 -24.64 48.34 18.49
CA GLY A 927 -24.64 47.45 19.65
C GLY A 927 -25.32 48.05 20.89
N ALA A 928 -25.32 49.37 21.05
CA ALA A 928 -26.12 50.04 22.10
C ALA A 928 -27.64 49.86 21.86
N ALA A 929 -28.10 49.91 20.61
CA ALA A 929 -29.50 49.68 20.26
C ALA A 929 -29.92 48.22 20.49
N MET A 930 -29.06 47.27 20.12
CA MET A 930 -29.25 45.85 20.44
C MET A 930 -29.26 45.63 21.96
N GLY A 931 -28.39 46.33 22.69
CA GLY A 931 -28.35 46.33 24.15
C GLY A 931 -29.67 46.73 24.81
N VAL A 932 -30.35 47.76 24.31
CA VAL A 932 -31.72 48.09 24.79
C VAL A 932 -32.69 46.94 24.51
N GLY A 933 -32.61 46.32 23.32
CA GLY A 933 -33.42 45.16 22.97
C GLY A 933 -33.21 43.98 23.93
N ILE A 934 -31.95 43.67 24.24
CA ILE A 934 -31.56 42.63 25.21
C ILE A 934 -32.22 42.87 26.57
N ALA A 935 -32.08 44.09 27.12
CA ALA A 935 -32.65 44.41 28.43
C ALA A 935 -34.19 44.29 28.44
N PHE A 936 -34.87 44.85 27.43
CA PHE A 936 -36.33 44.74 27.33
C PHE A 936 -36.80 43.30 27.08
N SER A 937 -36.04 42.49 26.34
CA SER A 937 -36.32 41.07 26.17
C SER A 937 -36.32 40.31 27.49
N ILE A 938 -35.34 40.61 28.35
CA ILE A 938 -35.24 40.02 29.69
C ILE A 938 -36.40 40.49 30.58
N ILE A 939 -36.66 41.80 30.64
CA ILE A 939 -37.75 42.37 31.46
C ILE A 939 -39.12 41.83 31.04
N LEU A 940 -39.40 41.77 29.73
CA LEU A 940 -40.69 41.32 29.20
C LEU A 940 -40.80 39.79 29.12
N LYS A 941 -39.70 39.06 29.36
CA LYS A 941 -39.56 37.61 29.14
C LYS A 941 -39.95 37.21 27.71
N ALA A 942 -39.40 37.92 26.73
CA ALA A 942 -39.61 37.62 25.31
C ALA A 942 -38.79 36.39 24.88
N ASN A 943 -39.33 35.59 23.97
CA ASN A 943 -38.66 34.43 23.38
C ASN A 943 -39.20 34.18 21.95
N PRO A 944 -38.59 33.28 21.13
CA PRO A 944 -39.00 33.07 19.75
C PRO A 944 -40.46 32.63 19.54
N TYR A 945 -41.07 32.00 20.55
CA TYR A 945 -42.45 31.51 20.51
C TYR A 945 -43.46 32.55 21.02
N ALA A 946 -43.01 33.63 21.65
CA ALA A 946 -43.85 34.71 22.15
C ALA A 946 -43.99 35.84 21.13
N GLY A 947 -44.82 35.62 20.10
CA GLY A 947 -44.94 36.50 18.93
C GLY A 947 -45.11 38.00 19.23
N GLU A 948 -46.05 38.35 20.12
CA GLU A 948 -46.31 39.74 20.52
C GLU A 948 -45.10 40.39 21.22
N LYS A 949 -44.55 39.71 22.24
CA LYS A 949 -43.39 40.20 23.00
C LYS A 949 -42.15 40.34 22.12
N ARG A 950 -41.93 39.38 21.21
CA ARG A 950 -40.86 39.44 20.21
C ARG A 950 -41.03 40.67 19.32
N GLN A 951 -42.24 40.93 18.82
CA GLN A 951 -42.54 42.10 18.00
C GLN A 951 -42.28 43.41 18.74
N ILE A 952 -42.69 43.50 20.02
CA ILE A 952 -42.45 44.66 20.89
C ILE A 952 -40.94 44.94 21.00
N VAL A 953 -40.15 43.92 21.37
CA VAL A 953 -38.68 44.07 21.51
C VAL A 953 -38.04 44.52 20.20
N MET A 954 -38.41 43.92 19.06
CA MET A 954 -37.89 44.34 17.74
C MET A 954 -38.23 45.80 17.42
N ASN A 955 -39.44 46.25 17.74
CA ASN A 955 -39.86 47.63 17.52
C ASN A 955 -39.12 48.63 18.43
N ILE A 956 -38.82 48.22 19.67
CA ILE A 956 -38.00 49.01 20.60
C ILE A 956 -36.59 49.18 20.03
N THR A 957 -35.94 48.08 19.65
CA THR A 957 -34.60 48.11 19.03
C THR A 957 -34.59 48.97 17.76
N ARG A 958 -35.60 48.84 16.89
CA ARG A 958 -35.77 49.67 15.69
C ARG A 958 -35.85 51.16 16.02
N SER A 959 -36.60 51.53 17.06
CA SER A 959 -36.78 52.92 17.46
C SER A 959 -35.48 53.55 17.96
N VAL A 960 -34.70 52.79 18.75
CA VAL A 960 -33.38 53.23 19.23
C VAL A 960 -32.40 53.36 18.07
N ALA A 961 -32.30 52.34 17.22
CA ALA A 961 -31.43 52.37 16.05
C ALA A 961 -31.78 53.54 15.12
N GLY A 962 -33.08 53.79 14.90
CA GLY A 962 -33.56 54.92 14.10
C GLY A 962 -33.23 56.28 14.72
N ARG A 963 -33.20 56.42 16.05
CA ARG A 963 -32.79 57.66 16.73
C ARG A 963 -31.29 57.90 16.57
N ILE A 964 -30.48 56.85 16.70
CA ILE A 964 -29.03 56.88 16.49
C ILE A 964 -28.69 57.26 15.04
N ALA A 965 -29.36 56.64 14.07
CA ALA A 965 -29.11 56.84 12.64
C ALA A 965 -29.41 58.26 12.12
N ARG A 966 -30.08 59.12 12.90
CA ARG A 966 -30.31 60.54 12.52
C ARG A 966 -29.05 61.39 12.56
N TYR A 967 -28.01 60.93 13.24
CA TYR A 967 -26.74 61.65 13.34
C TYR A 967 -25.81 61.19 12.23
N LYS A 968 -25.50 62.10 11.29
CA LYS A 968 -24.44 61.88 10.28
C LYS A 968 -23.08 62.05 10.95
N ALA A 969 -22.60 61.00 11.61
CA ALA A 969 -21.42 61.06 12.46
C ALA A 969 -20.65 59.74 12.47
N ALA A 970 -19.33 59.83 12.56
CA ALA A 970 -18.45 58.67 12.78
C ALA A 970 -18.59 58.12 14.22
N ARG A 971 -17.89 57.01 14.49
CA ARG A 971 -18.00 56.19 15.70
C ARG A 971 -17.88 56.99 17.02
N CYS A 972 -18.86 56.83 17.92
CA CYS A 972 -18.79 57.35 19.29
C CYS A 972 -19.71 56.54 20.23
N CYS A 973 -19.20 55.45 20.82
CA CYS A 973 -20.01 54.58 21.67
C CYS A 973 -20.62 55.31 22.89
N GLN A 974 -19.98 56.38 23.38
CA GLN A 974 -20.52 57.21 24.46
C GLN A 974 -21.79 57.98 24.06
N ARG A 975 -21.82 58.60 22.86
CA ARG A 975 -23.02 59.26 22.32
C ARG A 975 -24.13 58.24 22.10
N GLU A 976 -23.79 57.09 21.52
CA GLU A 976 -24.77 56.05 21.22
C GLU A 976 -25.37 55.42 22.47
N SER A 977 -24.56 55.15 23.50
CA SER A 977 -25.05 54.70 24.81
C SER A 977 -26.00 55.71 25.44
N TRP A 978 -25.69 57.01 25.38
CA TRP A 978 -26.58 58.06 25.92
C TRP A 978 -27.90 58.17 25.15
N LEU A 979 -27.85 58.20 23.81
CA LEU A 979 -29.04 58.23 22.96
C LEU A 979 -29.91 56.99 23.18
N ALA A 980 -29.28 55.83 23.32
CA ALA A 980 -29.96 54.57 23.60
C ALA A 980 -30.69 54.61 24.94
N LEU A 981 -30.05 55.06 26.02
CA LEU A 981 -30.66 55.17 27.34
C LEU A 981 -31.77 56.23 27.40
N LYS A 982 -31.59 57.40 26.76
CA LYS A 982 -32.65 58.41 26.66
C LYS A 982 -33.88 57.89 25.91
N THR A 983 -33.66 57.16 24.82
CA THR A 983 -34.76 56.56 24.05
C THR A 983 -35.41 55.41 24.84
N ALA A 984 -34.63 54.59 25.54
CA ALA A 984 -35.12 53.53 26.41
C ALA A 984 -36.00 54.08 27.53
N SER A 985 -35.64 55.22 28.13
CA SER A 985 -36.44 55.92 29.12
C SER A 985 -37.82 56.29 28.56
N GLN A 986 -37.88 56.92 27.39
CA GLN A 986 -39.14 57.27 26.73
C GLN A 986 -39.99 56.03 26.41
N LEU A 987 -39.37 54.96 25.92
CA LEU A 987 -40.06 53.72 25.58
C LEU A 987 -40.52 52.95 26.83
N SER A 988 -39.85 53.14 27.97
CA SER A 988 -40.22 52.48 29.23
C SER A 988 -41.60 52.92 29.72
N LEU A 989 -42.01 54.18 29.50
CA LEU A 989 -43.36 54.67 29.81
C LEU A 989 -44.45 53.88 29.09
N LYS A 990 -44.15 53.39 27.89
CA LYS A 990 -45.11 52.68 27.06
C LYS A 990 -45.13 51.17 27.34
N TYR A 991 -43.97 50.57 27.61
CA TYR A 991 -43.83 49.11 27.60
C TYR A 991 -43.51 48.49 28.95
N LEU A 992 -43.08 49.25 29.95
CA LEU A 992 -42.69 48.72 31.26
C LEU A 992 -43.62 49.24 32.37
N LYS A 993 -43.74 48.45 33.45
CA LYS A 993 -44.50 48.86 34.64
C LYS A 993 -43.78 49.92 35.48
N HIS A 994 -42.46 49.86 35.51
CA HIS A 994 -41.63 50.86 36.18
C HIS A 994 -40.97 51.74 35.11
N PHE A 995 -41.21 53.04 35.20
CA PHE A 995 -40.52 54.04 34.37
C PHE A 995 -39.02 54.01 34.67
N LEU A 996 -38.17 54.09 33.64
CA LEU A 996 -36.72 54.15 33.76
C LEU A 996 -36.23 55.60 33.60
N PRO A 997 -35.86 56.32 34.67
CA PRO A 997 -35.37 57.69 34.58
C PRO A 997 -34.04 57.80 33.85
N ALA A 998 -33.89 58.85 33.05
CA ALA A 998 -32.66 59.22 32.34
C ALA A 998 -32.49 60.74 32.34
N GLU A 999 -32.72 61.38 33.49
CA GLU A 999 -32.83 62.83 33.64
C GLU A 999 -31.51 63.50 34.02
N THR A 1000 -30.54 62.73 34.54
CA THR A 1000 -29.23 63.29 34.90
C THR A 1000 -28.57 63.95 33.69
N GLU A 1001 -28.16 65.20 33.84
CA GLU A 1001 -27.50 65.96 32.77
C GLU A 1001 -26.08 65.41 32.56
N LEU A 1002 -25.76 65.01 31.33
CA LEU A 1002 -24.45 64.47 30.98
C LEU A 1002 -23.77 65.38 29.96
N ARG A 1003 -22.69 66.03 30.38
CA ARG A 1003 -21.81 66.80 29.49
C ARG A 1003 -20.58 65.97 29.15
N CYS A 1004 -20.24 65.85 27.87
CA CYS A 1004 -19.10 65.03 27.47
C CYS A 1004 -17.79 65.78 27.73
N THR A 1005 -16.94 65.27 28.63
CA THR A 1005 -15.57 65.77 28.85
C THR A 1005 -14.51 65.01 28.04
N GLN A 1006 -14.90 63.91 27.38
CA GLN A 1006 -13.99 63.01 26.68
C GLN A 1006 -13.82 63.34 25.19
N PHE A 1007 -14.33 64.48 24.69
CA PHE A 1007 -14.34 64.80 23.26
C PHE A 1007 -12.95 64.83 22.62
N ASN A 1008 -11.91 65.21 23.37
CA ASN A 1008 -10.51 65.19 22.91
C ASN A 1008 -9.96 63.77 22.68
N LEU A 1009 -10.61 62.74 23.24
CA LEU A 1009 -10.23 61.34 23.06
C LEU A 1009 -10.83 60.73 21.77
N ASN A 1010 -11.71 61.45 21.07
CA ASN A 1010 -12.31 61.02 19.81
C ASN A 1010 -11.92 61.97 18.67
N LYS A 1011 -11.00 61.55 17.81
CA LYS A 1011 -10.58 62.32 16.63
C LYS A 1011 -11.73 62.62 15.68
N GLU A 1012 -12.72 61.74 15.62
CA GLU A 1012 -13.89 61.89 14.74
C GLU A 1012 -15.09 62.56 15.43
N CYS A 1013 -14.87 63.30 16.52
CA CYS A 1013 -15.92 63.99 17.25
C CYS A 1013 -16.56 65.11 16.40
N ILE A 1014 -17.89 65.05 16.25
CA ILE A 1014 -18.69 66.05 15.50
C ILE A 1014 -18.93 67.36 16.27
N ARG A 1015 -18.33 67.50 17.46
CA ARG A 1015 -18.40 68.69 18.34
C ARG A 1015 -19.82 69.25 18.46
N THR A 1016 -20.07 70.45 17.96
CA THR A 1016 -21.36 71.17 18.01
C THR A 1016 -22.55 70.38 17.45
N GLY A 1017 -22.31 69.37 16.60
CA GLY A 1017 -23.35 68.46 16.11
C GLY A 1017 -23.74 67.34 17.09
N CYS A 1018 -23.04 67.19 18.22
CA CYS A 1018 -23.27 66.15 19.20
C CYS A 1018 -24.27 66.62 20.28
N PRO A 1019 -25.26 65.80 20.68
CA PRO A 1019 -26.21 66.18 21.73
C PRO A 1019 -25.57 66.29 23.12
N LEU A 1020 -24.32 65.85 23.29
CA LEU A 1020 -23.55 65.96 24.53
C LEU A 1020 -22.54 67.13 24.50
N TRP A 1021 -22.60 67.99 23.49
CA TRP A 1021 -21.70 69.14 23.34
C TRP A 1021 -22.22 70.35 24.10
N ASP A 1022 -21.36 70.93 24.94
CA ASP A 1022 -21.62 72.18 25.66
C ASP A 1022 -20.64 73.26 25.16
N GLN A 1023 -21.16 74.40 24.68
CA GLN A 1023 -20.34 75.54 24.25
C GLN A 1023 -19.53 76.14 25.43
N ALA A 1024 -19.96 75.95 26.68
CA ALA A 1024 -19.21 76.43 27.86
C ALA A 1024 -17.94 75.59 28.17
N GLY A 1025 -17.80 74.39 27.57
CA GLY A 1025 -16.65 73.51 27.75
C GLY A 1025 -15.37 73.94 27.03
N GLN A 1026 -15.42 74.94 26.15
CA GLN A 1026 -14.23 75.48 25.47
C GLN A 1026 -13.26 76.20 26.42
N ILE A 1027 -13.73 76.72 27.56
CA ILE A 1027 -12.94 77.57 28.45
C ILE A 1027 -12.18 76.76 29.53
N ARG A 1028 -12.59 75.52 29.85
CA ARG A 1028 -11.97 74.71 30.93
C ARG A 1028 -11.04 73.59 30.46
N ALA A 1029 -10.69 73.56 29.17
CA ALA A 1029 -9.73 72.58 28.62
C ALA A 1029 -8.44 73.26 28.10
N GLN A 1030 -8.29 74.57 28.31
CA GLN A 1030 -7.05 75.33 28.09
C GLN A 1030 -6.36 75.75 29.42
N GLU A 1031 -6.90 75.32 30.56
CA GLU A 1031 -6.20 75.21 31.86
C GLU A 1031 -5.93 73.72 32.11
#